data_AF-A0AB34JQH7-F1
#
_entry.id   AF-A0AB34JQH7-F1
#
_cell.length_a   1.000
_cell.length_b   1.000
_cell.length_c   1.000
_cell.angle_alpha   90.00
_cell.angle_beta   90.00
_cell.angle_gamma   90.00
#
_symmetry.space_group_name_H-M   'P 1'
#
loop_
_entity.id
_entity.type
_entity.pdbx_description
1 polymer ?
#
loop_
_entity_poly.entity_id
_entity_poly.type
_entity_poly.pdbx_seq_one_letter_code
_entity_poly.pdbx_strand_id
1 'polypeptide(L)'
;MTHQGPLHILLSGTTGWIGGELARALLAQSFKVTGINRRPCDIPDLVTLLGDISSADFSKSLEGTPPIDVAIHLAGALGWCSLAQAIDTNIGGTRRFVQAALDKGCKRIIVASSVACVGTCAPSHPPSKLPMSANHPYEGGPWSYAYSKYAVEQLLDLMAAEEKNKDVEFIVVRIGATVTNPPDIRHLDGVVDGKQVSWKVEPAECLEKPYTLEKPEHFPEAALCSIALTDQVDCLVAAVRAHHQPGVRRVACVAPKAFTSASVPELMASWYGADVAKRIDMSHYAIPGHERDPIYDLEEGFRAIGWRPKVDLLEGKEVPELTPKAAPIANGGAMTALPAAPSPVKVDGQKVFLAIVKKVAKEQQQKWLDLANEMAAATWQEEGCEYYNFVRSSTEDTFCIMERWESQGHLDAHAASAHFTRLVPQMDAISETVQFHMSSDALEVSRPPRTTKILVLYDSSTTCTGQMAELVVEGAMQLDHVEVRLRAVPGPDNHWDGKQVRQNHVPATFADVYWADGIACGSPTNLGCISWRMKKFWDDLSQAGYWSKLDGRVGCSFSSVGGAGGGAEIVNQAMNAILMNFGFACFGVTDYVEFKTTMHYGPAVAKAPRNEEEQMICRRLGRRLAEFAAFYISHRREAHPMLASKAHDFARWGGVAIPPRGADMAELVELNKAPFRGPLYVDEISDAFMRSLPIGQPPVTADSSGALLGAAAKPQVGRKTALVYTAMLDYVHGSTAAAASYVSSLLAEQGWRAVVSDDPAKLELPTAPRYDLIVLVNNSGQIFDPAREALTRHLEQGLPVLGLHACLASFLDGKDASGATSLGHTTRVIQEIFGAHFVNHPPPQTGSVVLHRGVPGAWDKPTSLGCLADKLSVYDEFFNYSIDADAFKSVQVLASLDEKTYTGGTMGDAHPIVWSREWGASKARVFYCGLGHFASAYSDDGAEQYVARFIRAGLDYLLNKP
;
A
#
# COMPACT_ATOMS: atom_id res chain seq x y z
N MET A 1 32.28 15.51 5.28
CA MET A 1 33.50 15.17 4.52
C MET A 1 34.00 16.41 3.81
N THR A 2 35.31 16.61 3.67
CA THR A 2 35.90 17.79 2.99
C THR A 2 35.99 17.54 1.48
N HIS A 3 34.91 17.81 0.73
CA HIS A 3 34.96 17.85 -0.73
C HIS A 3 35.65 19.15 -1.18
N GLN A 4 36.74 19.05 -1.96
CA GLN A 4 37.48 20.21 -2.49
C GLN A 4 36.94 20.70 -3.85
N GLY A 5 35.63 20.59 -4.06
CA GLY A 5 34.94 21.03 -5.28
C GLY A 5 33.46 21.31 -5.02
N PRO A 6 32.76 22.01 -5.93
CA PRO A 6 31.35 22.33 -5.78
C PRO A 6 30.49 21.05 -5.75
N LEU A 7 29.50 21.01 -4.84
CA LEU A 7 28.58 19.87 -4.74
C LEU A 7 27.82 19.67 -6.05
N HIS A 8 27.70 18.41 -6.45
CA HIS A 8 26.96 17.98 -7.63
C HIS A 8 25.53 17.56 -7.24
N ILE A 9 24.57 18.30 -7.78
CA ILE A 9 23.15 18.17 -7.49
C ILE A 9 22.43 17.56 -8.69
N LEU A 10 21.78 16.41 -8.51
CA LEU A 10 20.81 15.88 -9.47
C LEU A 10 19.43 16.46 -9.15
N LEU A 11 18.80 17.17 -10.07
CA LEU A 11 17.50 17.80 -9.89
C LEU A 11 16.51 17.29 -10.96
N SER A 12 15.42 16.67 -10.54
CA SER A 12 14.34 16.31 -11.47
C SER A 12 13.26 17.38 -11.52
N GLY A 13 12.71 17.63 -12.71
CA GLY A 13 11.61 18.58 -12.90
C GLY A 13 12.04 20.05 -13.10
N THR A 14 13.25 20.31 -13.61
CA THR A 14 13.72 21.68 -13.92
C THR A 14 12.90 22.38 -15.01
N THR A 15 12.11 21.64 -15.79
CA THR A 15 11.14 22.24 -16.74
C THR A 15 9.85 22.74 -16.06
N GLY A 16 9.68 22.55 -14.75
CA GLY A 16 8.56 23.08 -13.97
C GLY A 16 8.94 24.35 -13.20
N TRP A 17 7.94 25.14 -12.81
CA TRP A 17 8.07 26.39 -12.05
C TRP A 17 9.13 26.39 -10.93
N ILE A 18 8.88 25.68 -9.82
CA ILE A 18 9.81 25.51 -8.68
C ILE A 18 11.17 24.98 -9.13
N GLY A 19 11.21 23.98 -10.03
CA GLY A 19 12.45 23.34 -10.45
C GLY A 19 13.35 24.21 -11.31
N GLY A 20 12.77 25.08 -12.15
CA GLY A 20 13.50 26.03 -12.97
C GLY A 20 14.15 27.12 -12.13
N GLU A 21 13.38 27.73 -11.22
CA GLU A 21 13.91 28.76 -10.32
C GLU A 21 14.89 28.18 -9.29
N LEU A 22 14.66 26.96 -8.79
CA LEU A 22 15.64 26.26 -7.96
C LEU A 22 16.94 25.98 -8.73
N ALA A 23 16.87 25.57 -10.00
CA ALA A 23 18.06 25.36 -10.83
C ALA A 23 18.85 26.67 -11.00
N ARG A 24 18.17 27.80 -11.30
CA ARG A 24 18.81 29.13 -11.38
C ARG A 24 19.44 29.52 -10.05
N ALA A 25 18.73 29.37 -8.94
CA ALA A 25 19.20 29.72 -7.60
C ALA A 25 20.43 28.90 -7.18
N LEU A 26 20.46 27.60 -7.51
CA LEU A 26 21.60 26.73 -7.21
C LEU A 26 22.82 27.05 -8.10
N LEU A 27 22.63 27.29 -9.40
CA LEU A 27 23.70 27.69 -10.32
C LEU A 27 24.31 29.04 -9.93
N ALA A 28 23.49 30.03 -9.55
CA ALA A 28 23.95 31.32 -9.03
C ALA A 28 24.78 31.20 -7.74
N GLN A 29 24.63 30.10 -7.00
CA GLN A 29 25.42 29.78 -5.81
C GLN A 29 26.66 28.90 -6.12
N SER A 30 27.03 28.77 -7.40
CA SER A 30 28.16 27.96 -7.87
C SER A 30 28.05 26.44 -7.59
N PHE A 31 26.84 25.93 -7.36
CA PHE A 31 26.62 24.47 -7.36
C PHE A 31 26.66 23.92 -8.78
N LYS A 32 27.13 22.69 -8.93
CA LYS A 32 27.03 21.97 -10.20
C LYS A 32 25.67 21.29 -10.26
N VAL A 33 24.80 21.70 -11.19
CA VAL A 33 23.45 21.14 -11.31
C VAL A 33 23.30 20.31 -12.58
N THR A 34 22.78 19.09 -12.43
CA THR A 34 22.31 18.25 -13.54
C THR A 34 20.79 18.11 -13.44
N GLY A 35 20.08 18.68 -14.40
CA GLY A 35 18.63 18.53 -14.55
C GLY A 35 18.28 17.21 -15.25
N ILE A 36 17.26 16.48 -14.80
CA ILE A 36 16.72 15.31 -15.52
C ILE A 36 15.21 15.43 -15.73
N ASN A 37 14.79 15.34 -17.00
CA ASN A 37 13.44 15.69 -17.43
C ASN A 37 13.01 14.91 -18.67
N ARG A 38 11.69 14.88 -18.95
CA ARG A 38 11.15 14.32 -20.21
C ARG A 38 11.40 15.20 -21.45
N ARG A 39 11.80 16.46 -21.25
CA ARG A 39 12.07 17.47 -22.28
C ARG A 39 13.31 18.27 -21.90
N PRO A 40 14.10 18.80 -22.86
CA PRO A 40 15.22 19.66 -22.53
C PRO A 40 14.77 20.93 -21.79
N CYS A 41 15.68 21.53 -21.02
CA CYS A 41 15.45 22.72 -20.21
C CYS A 41 16.47 23.78 -20.61
N ASP A 42 16.01 24.95 -21.04
CA ASP A 42 16.87 26.04 -21.53
C ASP A 42 17.23 27.00 -20.38
N ILE A 43 18.13 26.54 -19.51
CA ILE A 43 18.74 27.33 -18.44
C ILE A 43 20.25 27.36 -18.70
N PRO A 44 20.88 28.55 -18.81
CA PRO A 44 22.33 28.65 -18.96
C PRO A 44 23.08 27.85 -17.89
N ASP A 45 24.16 27.19 -18.30
CA ASP A 45 25.03 26.35 -17.46
C ASP A 45 24.38 25.11 -16.80
N LEU A 46 23.09 24.84 -17.04
CA LEU A 46 22.42 23.61 -16.60
C LEU A 46 22.74 22.43 -17.53
N VAL A 47 23.38 21.39 -16.99
CA VAL A 47 23.49 20.11 -17.72
C VAL A 47 22.13 19.44 -17.70
N THR A 48 21.50 19.22 -18.86
CA THR A 48 20.19 18.54 -18.94
C THR A 48 20.29 17.14 -19.53
N LEU A 49 19.73 16.16 -18.82
CA LEU A 49 19.55 14.78 -19.24
C LEU A 49 18.09 14.50 -19.58
N LEU A 50 17.86 13.61 -20.54
CA LEU A 50 16.53 13.13 -20.89
C LEU A 50 16.23 11.82 -20.14
N GLY A 51 15.13 11.82 -19.37
CA GLY A 51 14.67 10.67 -18.62
C GLY A 51 13.23 10.82 -18.14
N ASP A 52 12.48 9.72 -18.17
CA ASP A 52 11.13 9.63 -17.62
C ASP A 52 11.16 8.76 -16.37
N ILE A 53 10.83 9.33 -15.21
CA ILE A 53 10.81 8.65 -13.92
C ILE A 53 9.80 7.49 -13.87
N SER A 54 8.75 7.53 -14.70
CA SER A 54 7.79 6.42 -14.83
C SER A 54 8.38 5.20 -15.55
N SER A 55 9.43 5.40 -16.37
CA SER A 55 10.07 4.33 -17.13
C SER A 55 10.83 3.34 -16.24
N ALA A 56 10.63 2.05 -16.47
CA ALA A 56 11.41 0.99 -15.82
C ALA A 56 12.93 1.10 -16.10
N ASP A 57 13.31 1.71 -17.22
CA ASP A 57 14.69 1.92 -17.66
C ASP A 57 15.31 3.25 -17.17
N PHE A 58 14.65 3.99 -16.27
CA PHE A 58 15.09 5.33 -15.82
C PHE A 58 16.56 5.39 -15.37
N SER A 59 17.09 4.33 -14.74
CA SER A 59 18.50 4.28 -14.32
C SER A 59 19.50 4.47 -15.46
N LYS A 60 19.14 4.06 -16.70
CA LYS A 60 19.96 4.25 -17.91
C LYS A 60 20.14 5.73 -18.26
N SER A 61 19.16 6.59 -17.96
CA SER A 61 19.27 8.04 -18.15
C SER A 61 20.32 8.70 -17.24
N LEU A 62 20.85 7.97 -16.25
CA LEU A 62 21.98 8.40 -15.42
C LEU A 62 23.29 7.66 -15.77
N GLU A 63 23.36 6.87 -16.84
CA GLU A 63 24.64 6.30 -17.30
C GLU A 63 25.62 7.41 -17.70
N GLY A 64 26.91 7.22 -17.41
CA GLY A 64 27.95 8.23 -17.66
C GLY A 64 27.94 9.46 -16.73
N THR A 65 26.90 9.67 -15.91
CA THR A 65 26.91 10.81 -14.96
C THR A 65 27.98 10.63 -13.86
N PRO A 66 28.67 11.71 -13.46
CA PRO A 66 29.59 11.68 -12.34
C PRO A 66 28.84 11.49 -11.00
N PRO A 67 29.55 11.11 -9.90
CA PRO A 67 28.95 10.94 -8.58
C PRO A 67 28.05 12.11 -8.18
N ILE A 68 26.93 11.80 -7.54
CA ILE A 68 25.92 12.77 -7.12
C ILE A 68 26.06 12.94 -5.62
N ASP A 69 26.20 14.18 -5.14
CA ASP A 69 26.29 14.45 -3.69
C ASP A 69 24.88 14.60 -3.08
N VAL A 70 24.01 15.30 -3.80
CA VAL A 70 22.63 15.62 -3.40
C VAL A 70 21.67 15.32 -4.55
N ALA A 71 20.53 14.69 -4.28
CA ALA A 71 19.47 14.50 -5.26
C ALA A 71 18.16 15.14 -4.79
N ILE A 72 17.52 15.92 -5.66
CA ILE A 72 16.29 16.66 -5.39
C ILE A 72 15.18 16.17 -6.33
N HIS A 73 14.12 15.65 -5.73
CA HIS A 73 12.98 15.09 -6.45
C HIS A 73 11.78 16.04 -6.44
N LEU A 74 11.56 16.75 -7.55
CA LEU A 74 10.37 17.60 -7.76
C LEU A 74 9.46 17.08 -8.89
N ALA A 75 9.93 16.15 -9.72
CA ALA A 75 9.14 15.62 -10.83
C ALA A 75 8.02 14.71 -10.32
N GLY A 76 6.76 15.04 -10.65
CA GLY A 76 5.59 14.27 -10.29
C GLY A 76 4.33 14.83 -10.93
N ALA A 77 3.25 14.06 -10.90
CA ALA A 77 1.91 14.53 -11.21
C ALA A 77 1.32 15.28 -10.00
N LEU A 78 0.67 16.42 -10.27
CA LEU A 78 0.13 17.35 -9.25
C LEU A 78 -1.29 16.97 -8.81
N GLY A 79 -1.97 17.84 -8.05
CA GLY A 79 -3.25 17.63 -7.34
C GLY A 79 -4.42 16.99 -8.12
N TRP A 80 -4.37 16.95 -9.45
CA TRP A 80 -5.40 16.39 -10.34
C TRP A 80 -4.99 15.06 -11.01
N CYS A 81 -3.99 14.37 -10.44
CA CYS A 81 -3.46 13.13 -11.01
C CYS A 81 -4.47 11.97 -10.94
N SER A 82 -4.46 11.10 -11.95
CA SER A 82 -5.16 9.81 -11.87
C SER A 82 -4.50 8.89 -10.83
N LEU A 83 -5.18 7.81 -10.41
CA LEU A 83 -4.57 6.83 -9.51
C LEU A 83 -3.35 6.14 -10.16
N ALA A 84 -3.39 5.88 -11.47
CA ALA A 84 -2.22 5.41 -12.22
C ALA A 84 -1.06 6.41 -12.16
N GLN A 85 -1.30 7.71 -12.41
CA GLN A 85 -0.25 8.73 -12.27
C GLN A 85 0.30 8.83 -10.83
N ALA A 86 -0.56 8.67 -9.82
CA ALA A 86 -0.17 8.56 -8.42
C ALA A 86 0.73 7.34 -8.16
N ILE A 87 0.43 6.18 -8.74
CA ILE A 87 1.20 4.95 -8.56
C ILE A 87 2.49 4.98 -9.40
N ASP A 88 2.41 5.17 -10.71
CA ASP A 88 3.52 4.99 -11.64
C ASP A 88 4.50 6.16 -11.65
N THR A 89 3.97 7.40 -11.60
CA THR A 89 4.77 8.62 -11.65
C THR A 89 5.18 9.09 -10.26
N ASN A 90 4.25 9.19 -9.31
CA ASN A 90 4.59 9.71 -7.98
C ASN A 90 5.29 8.65 -7.11
N ILE A 91 4.66 7.51 -6.82
CA ILE A 91 5.25 6.48 -5.95
C ILE A 91 6.40 5.75 -6.66
N GLY A 92 6.12 5.13 -7.82
CA GLY A 92 7.08 4.38 -8.62
C GLY A 92 8.21 5.25 -9.15
N GLY A 93 7.89 6.46 -9.66
CA GLY A 93 8.88 7.41 -10.14
C GLY A 93 9.78 7.95 -9.04
N THR A 94 9.25 8.25 -7.84
CA THR A 94 10.11 8.59 -6.68
C THR A 94 11.04 7.43 -6.36
N ARG A 95 10.54 6.19 -6.28
CA ARG A 95 11.37 5.01 -6.00
C ARG A 95 12.52 4.88 -7.00
N ARG A 96 12.25 4.99 -8.31
CA ARG A 96 13.27 4.87 -9.36
C ARG A 96 14.27 6.02 -9.32
N PHE A 97 13.81 7.26 -9.11
CA PHE A 97 14.69 8.44 -9.00
C PHE A 97 15.62 8.33 -7.79
N VAL A 98 15.06 8.02 -6.62
CA VAL A 98 15.82 7.90 -5.37
C VAL A 98 16.79 6.74 -5.44
N GLN A 99 16.38 5.54 -5.87
CA GLN A 99 17.29 4.41 -5.99
C GLN A 99 18.44 4.70 -6.97
N ALA A 100 18.16 5.27 -8.14
CA ALA A 100 19.21 5.59 -9.11
C ALA A 100 20.17 6.71 -8.63
N ALA A 101 19.72 7.60 -7.74
CA ALA A 101 20.61 8.54 -7.05
C ALA A 101 21.47 7.86 -5.97
N LEU A 102 20.90 6.94 -5.18
CA LEU A 102 21.64 6.15 -4.18
C LEU A 102 22.72 5.28 -4.85
N ASP A 103 22.40 4.65 -5.98
CA ASP A 103 23.33 3.84 -6.79
C ASP A 103 24.52 4.67 -7.34
N LYS A 104 24.35 6.01 -7.42
CA LYS A 104 25.39 6.98 -7.78
C LYS A 104 26.17 7.53 -6.58
N GLY A 105 25.98 6.95 -5.40
CA GLY A 105 26.67 7.30 -4.16
C GLY A 105 26.04 8.46 -3.37
N CYS A 106 24.85 8.92 -3.76
CA CYS A 106 24.19 10.06 -3.13
C CYS A 106 23.94 9.83 -1.65
N LYS A 107 24.26 10.85 -0.83
CA LYS A 107 24.09 10.80 0.63
C LYS A 107 22.97 11.71 1.14
N ARG A 108 22.46 12.63 0.33
CA ARG A 108 21.34 13.51 0.68
C ARG A 108 20.25 13.44 -0.38
N ILE A 109 19.10 12.91 -0.01
CA ILE A 109 17.89 12.84 -0.83
C ILE A 109 16.89 13.87 -0.32
N ILE A 110 16.45 14.79 -1.17
CA ILE A 110 15.43 15.80 -0.86
C ILE A 110 14.22 15.51 -1.72
N VAL A 111 13.04 15.32 -1.13
CA VAL A 111 11.80 14.97 -1.87
C VAL A 111 10.69 15.96 -1.58
N ALA A 112 10.06 16.47 -2.64
CA ALA A 112 8.85 17.27 -2.54
C ALA A 112 7.64 16.38 -2.21
N SER A 113 7.29 16.32 -0.93
CA SER A 113 5.96 15.93 -0.46
C SER A 113 5.00 17.12 -0.60
N SER A 114 3.81 17.04 0.00
CA SER A 114 2.82 18.11 0.00
C SER A 114 2.06 18.13 1.31
N VAL A 115 1.57 19.30 1.72
CA VAL A 115 0.64 19.43 2.85
C VAL A 115 -0.64 18.59 2.67
N ALA A 116 -1.01 18.25 1.43
CA ALA A 116 -2.09 17.29 1.11
C ALA A 116 -1.85 15.88 1.69
N CYS A 117 -0.62 15.48 2.00
CA CYS A 117 -0.31 14.11 2.44
C CYS A 117 -0.93 13.69 3.79
N VAL A 118 -1.43 14.63 4.60
CA VAL A 118 -2.15 14.31 5.85
C VAL A 118 -3.64 14.04 5.62
N GLY A 119 -4.16 14.21 4.39
CA GLY A 119 -5.59 14.12 4.08
C GLY A 119 -6.33 15.47 4.20
N THR A 120 -5.62 16.52 4.62
CA THR A 120 -6.06 17.93 4.68
C THR A 120 -7.47 18.12 5.23
N CYS A 121 -7.59 17.96 6.56
CA CYS A 121 -8.72 18.51 7.31
C CYS A 121 -10.08 18.12 6.71
N ALA A 122 -10.21 16.86 6.26
CA ALA A 122 -11.43 16.38 5.64
C ALA A 122 -12.61 16.61 6.60
N PRO A 123 -13.81 17.03 6.14
CA PRO A 123 -14.94 17.33 7.03
C PRO A 123 -15.30 16.19 7.99
N SER A 124 -14.98 14.95 7.61
CA SER A 124 -15.18 13.72 8.40
C SER A 124 -14.07 13.41 9.42
N HIS A 125 -12.89 14.03 9.31
CA HIS A 125 -11.69 13.74 10.10
C HIS A 125 -10.96 15.04 10.49
N PRO A 126 -11.38 15.71 11.58
CA PRO A 126 -10.70 16.89 12.10
C PRO A 126 -9.40 16.55 12.84
N PRO A 127 -8.34 17.37 12.73
CA PRO A 127 -7.12 17.16 13.49
C PRO A 127 -7.37 17.40 14.98
N SER A 128 -6.69 16.64 15.84
CA SER A 128 -6.81 16.79 17.30
C SER A 128 -6.17 18.06 17.86
N LYS A 129 -5.21 18.65 17.14
CA LYS A 129 -4.44 19.84 17.57
C LYS A 129 -3.92 20.63 16.36
N LEU A 130 -3.87 21.96 16.49
CA LEU A 130 -3.21 22.87 15.56
C LEU A 130 -2.24 23.81 16.33
N PRO A 131 -1.07 24.20 15.77
CA PRO A 131 -0.50 23.71 14.50
C PRO A 131 -0.10 22.23 14.55
N MET A 132 -0.16 21.55 13.41
CA MET A 132 0.22 20.15 13.25
C MET A 132 1.74 19.99 13.15
N SER A 133 2.29 18.93 13.76
CA SER A 133 3.67 18.51 13.51
C SER A 133 3.87 18.14 12.02
N ALA A 134 5.08 18.31 11.49
CA ALA A 134 5.46 17.76 10.20
C ALA A 134 5.45 16.22 10.17
N ASN A 135 5.31 15.56 11.33
CA ASN A 135 5.10 14.11 11.46
C ASN A 135 3.63 13.71 11.68
N HIS A 136 2.67 14.64 11.55
CA HIS A 136 1.24 14.35 11.71
C HIS A 136 0.80 13.23 10.75
N PRO A 137 0.02 12.23 11.22
CA PRO A 137 -0.38 11.06 10.43
C PRO A 137 -1.35 11.42 9.31
N TYR A 138 -1.58 10.47 8.41
CA TYR A 138 -2.63 10.57 7.40
C TYR A 138 -4.00 10.28 8.01
N GLU A 139 -4.89 11.27 7.98
CA GLU A 139 -6.24 11.22 8.56
C GLU A 139 -7.31 10.77 7.55
N GLY A 140 -6.91 10.35 6.35
CA GLY A 140 -7.80 9.91 5.27
C GLY A 140 -8.25 11.03 4.34
N GLY A 141 -8.68 10.67 3.14
CA GLY A 141 -9.22 11.60 2.14
C GLY A 141 -9.23 10.98 0.74
N PRO A 142 -10.23 11.29 -0.12
CA PRO A 142 -10.48 10.56 -1.37
C PRO A 142 -9.52 10.90 -2.53
N TRP A 143 -8.45 11.65 -2.28
CA TRP A 143 -7.61 12.22 -3.33
C TRP A 143 -6.39 11.36 -3.64
N SER A 144 -6.32 10.85 -4.88
CA SER A 144 -5.17 10.08 -5.41
C SER A 144 -3.83 10.80 -5.20
N TYR A 145 -3.79 12.13 -5.33
CA TYR A 145 -2.59 12.93 -5.10
C TYR A 145 -2.13 12.90 -3.63
N ALA A 146 -3.04 13.15 -2.69
CA ALA A 146 -2.77 13.11 -1.25
C ALA A 146 -2.22 11.76 -0.81
N TYR A 147 -2.92 10.67 -1.22
CA TYR A 147 -2.47 9.29 -1.00
C TYR A 147 -1.08 9.03 -1.60
N SER A 148 -0.81 9.51 -2.82
CA SER A 148 0.49 9.32 -3.47
C SER A 148 1.64 9.98 -2.69
N LYS A 149 1.40 11.15 -2.10
CA LYS A 149 2.41 11.85 -1.30
C LYS A 149 2.64 11.16 0.04
N TYR A 150 1.58 10.72 0.72
CA TYR A 150 1.69 9.88 1.92
C TYR A 150 2.48 8.59 1.65
N ALA A 151 2.11 7.86 0.60
CA ALA A 151 2.79 6.62 0.22
C ALA A 151 4.27 6.83 -0.17
N VAL A 152 4.61 7.99 -0.75
CA VAL A 152 6.01 8.40 -0.96
C VAL A 152 6.73 8.64 0.37
N GLU A 153 6.12 9.28 1.37
CA GLU A 153 6.77 9.43 2.68
C GLU A 153 7.04 8.08 3.35
N GLN A 154 6.07 7.16 3.33
CA GLN A 154 6.25 5.81 3.88
C GLN A 154 7.31 4.99 3.12
N LEU A 155 7.40 5.15 1.79
CA LEU A 155 8.47 4.56 0.98
C LEU A 155 9.85 5.07 1.42
N LEU A 156 9.99 6.35 1.73
CA LEU A 156 11.26 6.94 2.15
C LEU A 156 11.66 6.49 3.56
N ASP A 157 10.71 6.33 4.49
CA ASP A 157 10.98 5.69 5.80
C ASP A 157 11.50 4.25 5.63
N LEU A 158 10.88 3.46 4.74
CA LEU A 158 11.32 2.10 4.44
C LEU A 158 12.72 2.07 3.79
N MET A 159 13.00 2.98 2.85
CA MET A 159 14.33 3.09 2.23
C MET A 159 15.39 3.56 3.23
N ALA A 160 15.06 4.47 4.14
CA ALA A 160 15.97 4.93 5.20
C ALA A 160 16.29 3.84 6.24
N ALA A 161 15.36 2.90 6.47
CA ALA A 161 15.54 1.75 7.35
C ALA A 161 16.46 0.64 6.76
N GLU A 162 16.79 0.69 5.46
CA GLU A 162 17.72 -0.27 4.86
C GLU A 162 19.17 0.00 5.34
N GLU A 163 19.85 -1.02 5.87
CA GLU A 163 21.23 -0.92 6.41
C GLU A 163 22.24 -0.27 5.44
N LYS A 164 22.11 -0.51 4.12
CA LYS A 164 22.93 0.11 3.07
C LYS A 164 22.76 1.65 2.97
N ASN A 165 21.65 2.18 3.49
CA ASN A 165 21.26 3.58 3.45
C ASN A 165 21.39 4.27 4.83
N LYS A 166 21.91 3.60 5.88
CA LYS A 166 21.98 4.15 7.25
C LYS A 166 22.74 5.48 7.41
N ASP A 167 23.66 5.78 6.48
CA ASP A 167 24.43 7.02 6.45
C ASP A 167 23.79 8.09 5.53
N VAL A 168 22.68 7.75 4.89
CA VAL A 168 21.93 8.62 3.97
C VAL A 168 20.91 9.43 4.76
N GLU A 169 20.80 10.69 4.37
CA GLU A 169 19.79 11.62 4.87
C GLU A 169 18.66 11.77 3.85
N PHE A 170 17.42 11.71 4.34
CA PHE A 170 16.20 11.93 3.57
C PHE A 170 15.46 13.14 4.14
N ILE A 171 15.38 14.24 3.38
CA ILE A 171 14.64 15.45 3.76
C ILE A 171 13.33 15.48 2.95
N VAL A 172 12.22 15.32 3.65
CA VAL A 172 10.87 15.30 3.10
C VAL A 172 10.25 16.67 3.32
N VAL A 173 10.02 17.41 2.25
CA VAL A 173 9.48 18.77 2.30
C VAL A 173 7.99 18.73 1.95
N ARG A 174 7.10 18.93 2.93
CA ARG A 174 5.65 19.05 2.73
C ARG A 174 5.33 20.44 2.18
N ILE A 175 5.32 20.56 0.85
CA ILE A 175 5.14 21.83 0.15
C ILE A 175 3.66 22.26 0.15
N GLY A 176 3.43 23.52 0.53
CA GLY A 176 2.15 24.23 0.45
C GLY A 176 1.77 24.71 -0.95
N ALA A 177 0.61 25.37 -1.08
CA ALA A 177 0.18 25.92 -2.37
C ALA A 177 1.11 27.06 -2.84
N THR A 178 1.68 26.95 -4.04
CA THR A 178 2.63 27.94 -4.57
C THR A 178 1.92 29.22 -5.01
N VAL A 179 2.32 30.36 -4.45
CA VAL A 179 1.97 31.70 -4.93
C VAL A 179 3.19 32.30 -5.65
N THR A 180 3.05 32.57 -6.95
CA THR A 180 4.16 33.03 -7.80
C THR A 180 4.28 34.56 -7.91
N ASN A 181 3.28 35.31 -7.44
CA ASN A 181 3.27 36.78 -7.51
C ASN A 181 2.44 37.37 -6.34
N PRO A 182 2.97 37.40 -5.11
CA PRO A 182 2.31 38.05 -3.98
C PRO A 182 2.22 39.58 -4.20
N PRO A 183 1.25 40.27 -3.58
CA PRO A 183 1.10 41.72 -3.75
C PRO A 183 2.39 42.48 -3.40
N ASP A 184 2.85 43.31 -4.33
CA ASP A 184 3.98 44.26 -4.23
C ASP A 184 5.42 43.76 -3.91
N ILE A 185 5.71 42.45 -3.94
CA ILE A 185 7.13 41.99 -3.90
C ILE A 185 7.77 42.00 -5.28
N ARG A 186 8.42 43.11 -5.65
CA ARG A 186 9.16 43.29 -6.90
C ARG A 186 10.56 42.66 -6.89
N HIS A 187 10.65 41.36 -6.63
CA HIS A 187 11.89 40.60 -6.76
C HIS A 187 11.65 39.21 -7.35
N LEU A 188 11.36 39.14 -8.65
CA LEU A 188 11.74 38.09 -9.61
C LEU A 188 11.14 38.42 -11.01
N ASP A 189 11.77 39.34 -11.74
CA ASP A 189 11.41 39.65 -13.14
C ASP A 189 11.89 38.52 -14.08
N GLY A 190 11.22 37.37 -14.03
CA GLY A 190 11.47 36.19 -14.86
C GLY A 190 10.45 36.05 -16.00
N VAL A 191 10.70 36.68 -17.14
CA VAL A 191 9.87 36.48 -18.35
C VAL A 191 10.30 35.19 -19.06
N VAL A 192 9.34 34.28 -19.32
CA VAL A 192 9.54 33.08 -20.14
C VAL A 192 8.83 33.31 -21.49
N ASP A 193 9.51 33.07 -22.61
CA ASP A 193 8.98 33.21 -23.98
C ASP A 193 8.25 34.53 -24.29
N GLY A 194 8.72 35.64 -23.71
CA GLY A 194 8.10 36.97 -23.89
C GLY A 194 6.72 37.11 -23.24
N LYS A 195 6.29 36.14 -22.42
CA LYS A 195 5.00 36.14 -21.71
C LYS A 195 5.22 36.09 -20.21
N GLN A 196 4.74 37.11 -19.52
CA GLN A 196 4.58 37.07 -18.07
C GLN A 196 3.48 36.05 -17.74
N VAL A 197 3.82 34.96 -17.06
CA VAL A 197 2.85 33.91 -16.68
C VAL A 197 2.11 34.36 -15.42
N SER A 198 1.23 35.34 -15.58
CA SER A 198 0.34 35.81 -14.52
C SER A 198 -0.88 34.90 -14.39
N TRP A 199 -0.93 34.13 -13.31
CA TRP A 199 -2.21 33.71 -12.75
C TRP A 199 -2.69 34.82 -11.82
N LYS A 200 -3.87 35.38 -12.10
CA LYS A 200 -4.55 36.28 -11.18
C LYS A 200 -5.14 35.41 -10.08
N VAL A 201 -4.36 35.16 -9.03
CA VAL A 201 -4.91 34.70 -7.75
C VAL A 201 -5.62 35.91 -7.17
N GLU A 202 -6.93 36.01 -7.38
CA GLU A 202 -7.74 36.96 -6.61
C GLU A 202 -7.51 36.67 -5.12
N PRO A 203 -7.48 37.69 -4.24
CA PRO A 203 -7.45 37.46 -2.80
C PRO A 203 -8.55 36.46 -2.44
N ALA A 204 -8.26 35.52 -1.55
CA ALA A 204 -9.27 34.59 -1.08
C ALA A 204 -10.35 35.37 -0.32
N GLU A 205 -11.39 35.81 -1.03
CA GLU A 205 -12.60 36.34 -0.42
C GLU A 205 -13.20 35.23 0.42
N CYS A 206 -13.03 35.34 1.74
CA CYS A 206 -13.78 34.53 2.68
C CYS A 206 -15.25 34.93 2.47
N LEU A 207 -16.01 34.09 1.78
CA LEU A 207 -17.40 34.34 1.44
C LEU A 207 -18.14 34.77 2.71
N GLU A 208 -18.96 35.84 2.63
CA GLU A 208 -19.76 36.32 3.77
C GLU A 208 -20.74 35.27 4.32
N LYS A 209 -20.91 34.16 3.59
CA LYS A 209 -21.65 32.98 4.04
C LYS A 209 -20.66 31.94 4.56
N PRO A 210 -20.83 31.44 5.81
CA PRO A 210 -20.00 30.36 6.33
C PRO A 210 -20.09 29.13 5.42
N TYR A 211 -19.02 28.33 5.39
CA TYR A 211 -19.01 27.06 4.65
C TYR A 211 -20.03 26.11 5.31
N THR A 212 -21.15 25.83 4.62
CA THR A 212 -22.15 24.89 5.12
C THR A 212 -21.82 23.46 4.65
N LEU A 213 -22.25 22.47 5.44
CA LEU A 213 -22.19 21.04 5.10
C LEU A 213 -22.91 20.69 3.77
N GLU A 214 -23.65 21.64 3.19
CA GLU A 214 -24.36 21.51 1.91
C GLU A 214 -23.44 21.66 0.68
N LYS A 215 -22.18 22.10 0.85
CA LYS A 215 -21.15 22.21 -0.21
C LYS A 215 -19.75 21.81 0.26
N PRO A 216 -19.50 20.52 0.56
CA PRO A 216 -18.23 20.03 1.10
C PRO A 216 -17.04 20.08 0.10
N GLU A 217 -17.26 20.38 -1.18
CA GLU A 217 -16.29 20.23 -2.25
C GLU A 217 -15.03 21.15 -2.24
N HIS A 218 -14.92 22.18 -1.37
CA HIS A 218 -13.80 23.14 -1.41
C HIS A 218 -13.26 23.54 -0.02
N PHE A 219 -12.36 22.73 0.57
CA PHE A 219 -11.53 23.15 1.70
C PHE A 219 -10.60 24.30 1.27
N PRO A 220 -10.46 25.42 2.02
CA PRO A 220 -9.55 26.51 1.68
C PRO A 220 -8.07 26.16 1.97
N GLU A 221 -7.60 24.98 1.55
CA GLU A 221 -6.21 24.52 1.66
C GLU A 221 -5.23 25.57 1.08
N ALA A 222 -5.60 26.14 -0.07
CA ALA A 222 -4.82 27.18 -0.73
C ALA A 222 -4.72 28.47 0.11
N ALA A 223 -5.68 28.79 0.98
CA ALA A 223 -5.55 29.94 1.88
C ALA A 223 -4.73 29.58 3.14
N LEU A 224 -4.98 28.41 3.73
CA LEU A 224 -4.38 27.99 5.01
C LEU A 224 -2.92 27.53 4.89
N CYS A 225 -2.53 26.99 3.73
CA CYS A 225 -1.22 26.40 3.48
C CYS A 225 -0.52 26.97 2.23
N SER A 226 -0.82 28.20 1.81
CA SER A 226 -0.04 28.85 0.73
C SER A 226 1.39 29.18 1.16
N ILE A 227 2.27 29.44 0.18
CA ILE A 227 3.64 29.93 0.36
C ILE A 227 4.15 30.62 -0.92
N ALA A 228 5.00 31.64 -0.77
CA ALA A 228 5.64 32.30 -1.91
C ALA A 228 6.64 31.37 -2.61
N LEU A 229 6.72 31.45 -3.95
CA LEU A 229 7.71 30.69 -4.74
C LEU A 229 9.16 30.95 -4.29
N THR A 230 9.48 32.19 -3.88
CA THR A 230 10.77 32.57 -3.30
C THR A 230 11.08 31.79 -2.03
N ASP A 231 10.15 31.74 -1.08
CA ASP A 231 10.28 30.98 0.16
C ASP A 231 10.36 29.47 -0.08
N GLN A 232 9.65 28.92 -1.08
CA GLN A 232 9.79 27.52 -1.49
C GLN A 232 11.20 27.20 -2.02
N VAL A 233 11.77 28.06 -2.85
CA VAL A 233 13.13 27.90 -3.38
C VAL A 233 14.16 28.04 -2.25
N ASP A 234 14.00 29.02 -1.36
CA ASP A 234 14.85 29.20 -0.17
C ASP A 234 14.80 27.97 0.76
N CYS A 235 13.63 27.35 0.94
CA CYS A 235 13.48 26.12 1.72
C CYS A 235 14.28 24.95 1.12
N LEU A 236 14.18 24.76 -0.19
CA LEU A 236 14.89 23.70 -0.91
C LEU A 236 16.41 23.96 -0.95
N VAL A 237 16.84 25.22 -1.09
CA VAL A 237 18.26 25.63 -0.95
C VAL A 237 18.77 25.41 0.48
N ALA A 238 17.96 25.70 1.50
CA ALA A 238 18.32 25.43 2.89
C ALA A 238 18.44 23.93 3.18
N ALA A 239 17.54 23.10 2.65
CA ALA A 239 17.65 21.63 2.71
C ALA A 239 18.94 21.12 2.04
N VAL A 240 19.36 21.69 0.90
CA VAL A 240 20.66 21.40 0.26
C VAL A 240 21.84 21.77 1.16
N ARG A 241 21.74 22.85 1.94
CA ARG A 241 22.80 23.38 2.82
C ARG A 241 22.79 22.85 4.26
N ALA A 242 21.72 22.18 4.67
CA ALA A 242 21.52 21.74 6.05
C ALA A 242 22.68 20.87 6.57
N HIS A 243 22.85 20.79 7.89
CA HIS A 243 23.77 19.82 8.48
C HIS A 243 23.30 18.40 8.18
N HIS A 244 24.24 17.52 7.83
CA HIS A 244 23.96 16.13 7.46
C HIS A 244 23.55 15.31 8.68
N GLN A 245 22.31 14.83 8.68
CA GLN A 245 21.74 14.00 9.73
C GLN A 245 21.08 12.77 9.08
N PRO A 246 21.67 11.56 9.20
CA PRO A 246 21.10 10.37 8.60
C PRO A 246 19.71 10.01 9.13
N GLY A 247 18.92 9.31 8.32
CA GLY A 247 17.50 9.02 8.57
C GLY A 247 16.57 10.02 7.90
N VAL A 248 15.28 10.00 8.28
CA VAL A 248 14.22 10.84 7.67
C VAL A 248 13.93 12.07 8.51
N ARG A 249 13.85 13.24 7.86
CA ARG A 249 13.47 14.52 8.47
C ARG A 249 12.35 15.15 7.67
N ARG A 250 11.22 15.44 8.32
CA ARG A 250 10.04 16.07 7.70
C ARG A 250 10.02 17.57 8.01
N VAL A 251 9.69 18.39 7.02
CA VAL A 251 9.64 19.85 7.11
C VAL A 251 8.38 20.36 6.43
N ALA A 252 7.57 21.15 7.13
CA ALA A 252 6.47 21.90 6.52
C ALA A 252 7.02 23.14 5.79
N CYS A 253 6.59 23.34 4.55
CA CYS A 253 7.03 24.44 3.69
C CYS A 253 5.79 25.25 3.29
N VAL A 254 5.32 26.07 4.25
CA VAL A 254 4.16 26.95 4.18
C VAL A 254 4.55 28.40 4.58
N ALA A 255 3.71 29.39 4.29
CA ALA A 255 3.91 30.81 4.65
C ALA A 255 3.99 31.03 6.18
N PRO A 256 4.57 32.15 6.67
CA PRO A 256 4.60 32.48 8.10
C PRO A 256 3.21 32.85 8.65
N LYS A 257 2.24 33.13 7.78
CA LYS A 257 0.83 33.41 8.09
C LYS A 257 -0.07 32.85 6.98
N ALA A 258 -1.29 32.45 7.32
CA ALA A 258 -2.33 32.05 6.38
C ALA A 258 -2.71 33.22 5.44
N PHE A 259 -2.97 32.92 4.17
CA PHE A 259 -3.29 33.89 3.12
C PHE A 259 -4.79 34.25 3.12
N THR A 260 -5.25 34.81 4.25
CA THR A 260 -6.65 35.18 4.50
C THR A 260 -6.73 36.14 5.68
N SER A 261 -7.69 37.08 5.67
CA SER A 261 -7.90 38.02 6.78
C SER A 261 -8.56 37.40 8.01
N ALA A 262 -9.26 36.28 7.85
CA ALA A 262 -9.89 35.55 8.96
C ALA A 262 -8.85 34.81 9.82
N SER A 263 -9.13 34.65 11.11
CA SER A 263 -8.30 33.84 12.00
C SER A 263 -8.49 32.34 11.73
N VAL A 264 -7.48 31.53 12.03
CA VAL A 264 -7.57 30.07 11.90
C VAL A 264 -8.73 29.49 12.73
N PRO A 265 -8.98 29.90 13.99
CA PRO A 265 -10.15 29.42 14.74
C PRO A 265 -11.50 29.74 14.08
N GLU A 266 -11.68 30.92 13.47
CA GLU A 266 -12.90 31.27 12.74
C GLU A 266 -13.07 30.38 11.50
N LEU A 267 -11.98 30.10 10.79
CA LEU A 267 -11.99 29.21 9.61
C LEU A 267 -12.29 27.76 10.01
N MET A 268 -11.74 27.26 11.11
CA MET A 268 -12.05 25.92 11.62
C MET A 268 -13.49 25.81 12.11
N ALA A 269 -14.02 26.85 12.78
CA ALA A 269 -15.43 26.91 13.20
C ALA A 269 -16.40 27.02 12.02
N SER A 270 -16.00 27.69 10.94
CA SER A 270 -16.73 27.75 9.66
C SER A 270 -16.71 26.40 8.96
N TRP A 271 -15.53 25.77 8.83
CA TRP A 271 -15.34 24.54 8.07
C TRP A 271 -15.94 23.28 8.72
N TYR A 272 -15.73 23.10 10.03
CA TYR A 272 -16.21 21.91 10.76
C TYR A 272 -17.51 22.13 11.53
N GLY A 273 -17.99 23.37 11.59
CA GLY A 273 -19.01 23.78 12.56
C GLY A 273 -18.43 24.02 13.96
N ALA A 274 -19.07 24.92 14.70
CA ALA A 274 -18.57 25.43 15.97
C ALA A 274 -18.32 24.35 17.04
N ASP A 275 -19.09 23.26 17.07
CA ASP A 275 -18.96 22.22 18.09
C ASP A 275 -17.85 21.21 17.80
N VAL A 276 -17.54 20.96 16.53
CA VAL A 276 -16.38 20.15 16.15
C VAL A 276 -15.10 20.94 16.37
N ALA A 277 -15.07 22.23 15.98
CA ALA A 277 -13.91 23.10 16.17
C ALA A 277 -13.51 23.27 17.65
N LYS A 278 -14.46 23.29 18.59
CA LYS A 278 -14.19 23.28 20.04
C LYS A 278 -13.40 22.06 20.54
N ARG A 279 -13.38 20.96 19.78
CA ARG A 279 -12.66 19.72 20.14
C ARG A 279 -11.21 19.69 19.63
N ILE A 280 -10.82 20.67 18.80
CA ILE A 280 -9.46 20.83 18.30
C ILE A 280 -8.67 21.68 19.32
N ASP A 281 -7.51 21.20 19.78
CA ASP A 281 -6.60 22.05 20.56
C ASP A 281 -6.04 23.16 19.65
N MET A 282 -6.62 24.36 19.77
CA MET A 282 -6.18 25.58 19.08
C MET A 282 -5.60 26.61 20.07
N SER A 283 -5.09 26.17 21.22
CA SER A 283 -4.57 27.05 22.28
C SER A 283 -3.45 28.00 21.82
N HIS A 284 -2.69 27.61 20.79
CA HIS A 284 -1.70 28.45 20.11
C HIS A 284 -2.28 29.76 19.57
N TYR A 285 -3.45 29.69 18.92
CA TYR A 285 -4.10 30.82 18.25
C TYR A 285 -4.80 31.78 19.24
N ALA A 286 -4.90 31.41 20.52
CA ALA A 286 -5.37 32.31 21.58
C ALA A 286 -4.28 33.28 22.06
N ILE A 287 -3.03 33.13 21.60
CA ILE A 287 -1.93 34.04 21.91
C ILE A 287 -2.00 35.23 20.93
N PRO A 288 -2.06 36.48 21.41
CA PRO A 288 -2.13 37.65 20.54
C PRO A 288 -0.97 37.72 19.53
N GLY A 289 -1.29 37.91 18.25
CA GLY A 289 -0.36 37.91 17.12
C GLY A 289 -0.19 36.56 16.42
N HIS A 290 -0.75 35.47 16.96
CA HIS A 290 -0.69 34.12 16.38
C HIS A 290 -2.00 33.68 15.68
N GLU A 291 -3.01 34.54 15.62
CA GLU A 291 -4.38 34.24 15.13
C GLU A 291 -4.42 33.70 13.69
N ARG A 292 -3.38 34.03 12.92
CA ARG A 292 -3.17 33.70 11.51
C ARG A 292 -1.96 32.80 11.25
N ASP A 293 -1.31 32.24 12.28
CA ASP A 293 -0.19 31.32 12.07
C ASP A 293 -0.60 30.13 11.17
N PRO A 294 0.32 29.51 10.42
CA PRO A 294 -0.01 28.36 9.60
C PRO A 294 -0.55 27.20 10.44
N ILE A 295 -1.30 26.30 9.81
CA ILE A 295 -1.82 25.07 10.46
C ILE A 295 -0.74 23.98 10.66
N TYR A 296 0.53 24.30 10.41
CA TYR A 296 1.70 23.44 10.57
C TYR A 296 2.77 24.13 11.43
N ASP A 297 3.45 23.38 12.30
CA ASP A 297 4.53 23.89 13.13
C ASP A 297 5.79 24.19 12.30
N LEU A 298 6.14 25.48 12.20
CA LEU A 298 7.36 25.95 11.52
C LEU A 298 8.63 25.79 12.38
N GLU A 299 8.52 25.64 13.70
CA GLU A 299 9.68 25.47 14.58
C GLU A 299 10.37 24.12 14.39
N GLU A 300 9.64 23.08 14.00
CA GLU A 300 10.22 21.80 13.58
C GLU A 300 11.08 21.97 12.31
N GLY A 301 10.57 22.72 11.32
CA GLY A 301 11.28 23.02 10.08
C GLY A 301 12.57 23.82 10.31
N PHE A 302 12.50 24.84 11.18
CA PHE A 302 13.68 25.60 11.60
C PHE A 302 14.70 24.74 12.32
N ARG A 303 14.28 23.87 13.26
CA ARG A 303 15.16 22.93 13.96
C ARG A 303 15.78 21.89 13.02
N ALA A 304 15.08 21.47 11.97
CA ALA A 304 15.57 20.49 11.00
C ALA A 304 16.59 21.09 10.02
N ILE A 305 16.24 22.15 9.30
CA ILE A 305 17.06 22.66 8.17
C ILE A 305 17.52 24.12 8.30
N GLY A 306 17.21 24.79 9.42
CA GLY A 306 17.62 26.19 9.65
C GLY A 306 16.85 27.21 8.81
N TRP A 307 15.71 26.82 8.22
CA TRP A 307 14.89 27.66 7.36
C TRP A 307 13.66 28.22 8.08
N ARG A 308 13.24 29.43 7.70
CA ARG A 308 11.94 30.03 8.01
C ARG A 308 11.41 30.73 6.75
N PRO A 309 10.10 30.68 6.49
CA PRO A 309 9.47 31.48 5.45
C PRO A 309 9.47 32.96 5.89
N LYS A 310 9.59 33.88 4.94
CA LYS A 310 9.71 35.32 5.19
C LYS A 310 8.45 36.08 4.79
N VAL A 311 7.77 35.66 3.73
CA VAL A 311 6.75 36.47 3.05
C VAL A 311 5.37 36.26 3.65
N ASP A 312 4.79 37.28 4.28
CA ASP A 312 3.34 37.33 4.48
C ASP A 312 2.65 37.60 3.14
N LEU A 313 1.87 36.64 2.68
CA LEU A 313 1.21 36.68 1.37
C LEU A 313 0.05 37.68 1.28
N LEU A 314 -0.57 38.05 2.41
CA LEU A 314 -1.62 39.07 2.41
C LEU A 314 -1.02 40.49 2.48
N GLU A 315 0.03 40.67 3.29
CA GLU A 315 0.65 41.99 3.48
C GLU A 315 1.71 42.36 2.43
N GLY A 316 2.26 41.39 1.70
CA GLY A 316 3.30 41.64 0.70
C GLY A 316 4.66 42.01 1.29
N LYS A 317 4.93 41.63 2.54
CA LYS A 317 6.11 42.07 3.31
C LYS A 317 6.85 40.90 3.94
N GLU A 318 8.13 41.14 4.25
CA GLU A 318 8.88 40.26 5.14
C GLU A 318 8.35 40.40 6.58
N VAL A 319 8.04 39.28 7.22
CA VAL A 319 7.73 39.22 8.64
C VAL A 319 9.02 39.39 9.44
N PRO A 320 9.09 40.29 10.44
CA PRO A 320 10.28 40.43 11.28
C PRO A 320 10.67 39.11 11.96
N GLU A 321 11.96 38.87 12.16
CA GLU A 321 12.45 37.65 12.83
C GLU A 321 11.72 37.43 14.17
N LEU A 322 11.00 36.30 14.25
CA LEU A 322 10.40 35.81 15.50
C LEU A 322 11.52 35.55 16.49
N THR A 323 11.72 36.48 17.42
CA THR A 323 12.81 36.42 18.39
C THR A 323 12.55 35.24 19.34
N PRO A 324 13.45 34.25 19.45
CA PRO A 324 13.20 33.08 20.29
C PRO A 324 13.10 33.52 21.75
N LYS A 325 11.93 33.32 22.35
CA LYS A 325 11.68 33.68 23.75
C LYS A 325 12.40 32.68 24.65
N ALA A 326 13.52 33.11 25.23
CA ALA A 326 14.19 32.34 26.27
C ALA A 326 13.20 32.00 27.39
N ALA A 327 13.11 30.73 27.77
CA ALA A 327 12.31 30.31 28.90
C ALA A 327 12.82 31.02 30.18
N PRO A 328 11.96 31.65 30.99
CA PRO A 328 12.41 32.40 32.16
C PRO A 328 12.88 31.46 33.26
N ILE A 329 14.19 31.42 33.49
CA ILE A 329 14.77 30.88 34.73
C ILE A 329 14.50 31.91 35.84
N ALA A 330 13.43 31.69 36.61
CA ALA A 330 13.13 32.45 37.81
C ALA A 330 13.50 31.63 39.07
N ASN A 331 14.56 32.05 39.75
CA ASN A 331 15.00 31.46 41.02
C ASN A 331 14.06 31.84 42.18
N GLY A 332 13.84 30.89 43.10
CA GLY A 332 13.59 31.18 44.51
C GLY A 332 12.14 31.46 44.94
N GLY A 333 11.39 30.39 45.20
CA GLY A 333 10.11 30.42 45.93
C GLY A 333 9.83 29.07 46.57
N ALA A 334 9.44 29.03 47.84
CA ALA A 334 9.35 27.78 48.60
C ALA A 334 8.22 26.85 48.13
N MET A 335 8.44 25.53 48.22
CA MET A 335 7.40 24.52 47.97
C MET A 335 6.28 24.63 49.01
N THR A 336 5.10 25.09 48.58
CA THR A 336 3.83 24.78 49.23
C THR A 336 3.12 23.68 48.45
N ALA A 337 2.55 22.71 49.17
CA ALA A 337 2.02 21.48 48.56
C ALA A 337 0.88 21.72 47.56
N LEU A 338 0.90 20.99 46.46
CA LEU A 338 -0.23 20.88 45.54
C LEU A 338 -1.39 20.14 46.24
N PRO A 339 -2.66 20.52 45.97
CA PRO A 339 -3.82 19.82 46.51
C PRO A 339 -3.92 18.40 45.95
N ALA A 340 -4.53 17.49 46.72
CA ALA A 340 -4.71 16.10 46.33
C ALA A 340 -5.50 15.96 45.01
N ALA A 341 -5.10 14.99 44.19
CA ALA A 341 -5.77 14.68 42.93
C ALA A 341 -7.26 14.34 43.15
N PRO A 342 -8.16 14.72 42.23
CA PRO A 342 -9.56 14.28 42.29
C PRO A 342 -9.62 12.75 42.22
N SER A 343 -10.48 12.15 43.05
CA SER A 343 -10.69 10.71 43.09
C SER A 343 -11.24 10.16 41.76
N PRO A 344 -11.07 8.86 41.46
CA PRO A 344 -11.44 8.30 40.16
C PRO A 344 -12.92 8.51 39.84
N VAL A 345 -13.20 8.97 38.63
CA VAL A 345 -14.56 8.98 38.08
C VAL A 345 -15.04 7.53 37.97
N LYS A 346 -16.31 7.27 38.34
CA LYS A 346 -16.91 5.94 38.29
C LYS A 346 -17.03 5.45 36.84
N VAL A 347 -16.78 4.17 36.63
CA VAL A 347 -16.88 3.49 35.34
C VAL A 347 -18.32 3.04 35.10
N ASP A 348 -18.96 3.60 34.08
CA ASP A 348 -20.10 3.03 33.35
C ASP A 348 -20.09 3.67 31.95
N GLY A 349 -20.01 2.87 30.88
CA GLY A 349 -19.87 3.38 29.50
C GLY A 349 -18.83 2.65 28.64
N GLN A 350 -18.92 1.31 28.56
CA GLN A 350 -18.16 0.56 27.54
C GLN A 350 -18.96 0.53 26.24
N LYS A 351 -18.33 0.94 25.13
CA LYS A 351 -18.89 0.84 23.78
C LYS A 351 -19.20 -0.60 23.43
N VAL A 352 -20.19 -0.86 22.57
CA VAL A 352 -20.57 -2.22 22.15
C VAL A 352 -20.51 -2.35 20.63
N PHE A 353 -19.81 -3.38 20.14
CA PHE A 353 -19.62 -3.68 18.73
C PHE A 353 -20.38 -4.97 18.39
N LEU A 354 -21.20 -4.92 17.34
CA LEU A 354 -21.94 -6.08 16.80
C LEU A 354 -21.41 -6.46 15.42
N ALA A 355 -21.39 -7.75 15.12
CA ALA A 355 -21.24 -8.29 13.78
C ALA A 355 -22.21 -9.47 13.60
N ILE A 356 -23.24 -9.29 12.76
CA ILE A 356 -24.28 -10.28 12.49
C ILE A 356 -24.20 -10.73 11.02
N VAL A 357 -23.78 -11.96 10.79
CA VAL A 357 -23.78 -12.56 9.46
C VAL A 357 -25.12 -13.27 9.21
N LYS A 358 -25.84 -12.79 8.22
CA LYS A 358 -27.13 -13.28 7.74
C LYS A 358 -26.93 -13.96 6.37
N LYS A 359 -27.42 -15.18 6.21
CA LYS A 359 -27.47 -15.89 4.92
C LYS A 359 -28.84 -15.66 4.28
N VAL A 360 -28.87 -15.25 3.02
CA VAL A 360 -30.09 -14.81 2.33
C VAL A 360 -30.19 -15.51 0.98
N ALA A 361 -31.25 -16.30 0.79
CA ALA A 361 -31.52 -16.98 -0.49
C ALA A 361 -31.60 -15.98 -1.64
N LYS A 362 -31.03 -16.34 -2.80
CA LYS A 362 -30.74 -15.42 -3.92
C LYS A 362 -31.97 -14.63 -4.39
N GLU A 363 -33.14 -15.24 -4.35
CA GLU A 363 -34.43 -14.69 -4.77
C GLU A 363 -35.00 -13.66 -3.77
N GLN A 364 -34.51 -13.67 -2.52
CA GLN A 364 -34.91 -12.74 -1.45
C GLN A 364 -33.88 -11.63 -1.20
N GLN A 365 -32.69 -11.68 -1.85
CA GLN A 365 -31.58 -10.76 -1.56
C GLN A 365 -31.94 -9.29 -1.77
N GLN A 366 -32.66 -8.94 -2.84
CA GLN A 366 -33.08 -7.55 -3.07
C GLN A 366 -34.03 -7.07 -1.97
N LYS A 367 -35.06 -7.87 -1.65
CA LYS A 367 -36.04 -7.55 -0.60
C LYS A 367 -35.39 -7.42 0.78
N TRP A 368 -34.38 -8.24 1.07
CA TRP A 368 -33.60 -8.15 2.31
C TRP A 368 -32.72 -6.90 2.34
N LEU A 369 -32.10 -6.53 1.21
CA LEU A 369 -31.35 -5.27 1.06
C LEU A 369 -32.26 -4.05 1.25
N ASP A 370 -33.48 -4.05 0.71
CA ASP A 370 -34.42 -2.94 0.87
C ASP A 370 -34.77 -2.73 2.37
N LEU A 371 -35.03 -3.83 3.10
CA LEU A 371 -35.25 -3.80 4.56
C LEU A 371 -33.99 -3.40 5.36
N ALA A 372 -32.80 -3.84 4.94
CA ALA A 372 -31.53 -3.49 5.58
C ALA A 372 -31.15 -2.01 5.38
N ASN A 373 -31.45 -1.44 4.20
CA ASN A 373 -31.32 -0.01 3.93
C ASN A 373 -32.25 0.81 4.84
N GLU A 374 -33.51 0.41 4.95
CA GLU A 374 -34.49 1.07 5.84
C GLU A 374 -34.05 1.01 7.31
N MET A 375 -33.55 -0.15 7.75
CA MET A 375 -33.00 -0.36 9.08
C MET A 375 -31.81 0.57 9.35
N ALA A 376 -30.79 0.56 8.49
CA ALA A 376 -29.59 1.37 8.67
C ALA A 376 -29.91 2.87 8.68
N ALA A 377 -30.77 3.33 7.77
CA ALA A 377 -31.18 4.74 7.70
C ALA A 377 -31.87 5.24 8.98
N ALA A 378 -32.68 4.39 9.62
CA ALA A 378 -33.32 4.71 10.90
C ALA A 378 -32.33 4.62 12.09
N THR A 379 -31.46 3.62 12.10
CA THR A 379 -30.51 3.35 13.19
C THR A 379 -29.40 4.39 13.28
N TRP A 380 -28.96 4.97 12.15
CA TRP A 380 -28.02 6.10 12.13
C TRP A 380 -28.55 7.38 12.80
N GLN A 381 -29.85 7.46 13.11
CA GLN A 381 -30.45 8.59 13.83
C GLN A 381 -30.60 8.33 15.34
N GLU A 382 -30.22 7.15 15.84
CA GLU A 382 -30.36 6.79 17.26
C GLU A 382 -29.18 7.26 18.12
N GLU A 383 -29.51 7.75 19.32
CA GLU A 383 -28.53 8.26 20.28
C GLU A 383 -27.56 7.14 20.73
N GLY A 384 -26.27 7.42 20.63
CA GLY A 384 -25.21 6.45 20.90
C GLY A 384 -24.86 5.51 19.74
N CYS A 385 -25.47 5.63 18.54
CA CYS A 385 -25.01 4.88 17.36
C CYS A 385 -23.74 5.52 16.76
N GLU A 386 -22.59 4.85 16.85
CA GLU A 386 -21.30 5.33 16.33
C GLU A 386 -20.92 4.76 14.95
N TYR A 387 -21.54 3.65 14.54
CA TYR A 387 -21.33 3.00 13.25
C TYR A 387 -22.47 2.01 13.01
N TYR A 388 -23.11 2.04 11.84
CA TYR A 388 -24.02 0.98 11.42
C TYR A 388 -23.88 0.77 9.91
N ASN A 389 -23.46 -0.41 9.48
CA ASN A 389 -23.22 -0.70 8.07
C ASN A 389 -23.49 -2.16 7.77
N PHE A 390 -23.70 -2.52 6.50
CA PHE A 390 -23.79 -3.91 6.08
C PHE A 390 -22.89 -4.18 4.87
N VAL A 391 -22.17 -5.30 4.92
CA VAL A 391 -21.19 -5.69 3.91
C VAL A 391 -21.61 -7.03 3.33
N ARG A 392 -21.76 -7.10 2.01
CA ARG A 392 -22.10 -8.34 1.29
C ARG A 392 -20.83 -9.14 1.02
N SER A 393 -20.86 -10.46 1.24
CA SER A 393 -19.80 -11.36 0.77
C SER A 393 -19.77 -11.40 -0.75
N SER A 394 -18.58 -11.30 -1.34
CA SER A 394 -18.36 -11.45 -2.78
C SER A 394 -18.35 -12.90 -3.26
N THR A 395 -18.40 -13.87 -2.34
CA THR A 395 -18.21 -15.31 -2.62
C THR A 395 -19.28 -16.22 -2.04
N GLU A 396 -20.13 -15.71 -1.15
CA GLU A 396 -21.21 -16.46 -0.50
C GLU A 396 -22.53 -15.66 -0.50
N ASP A 397 -23.67 -16.34 -0.35
CA ASP A 397 -25.00 -15.72 -0.19
C ASP A 397 -25.20 -15.11 1.22
N THR A 398 -24.20 -14.38 1.72
CA THR A 398 -24.16 -13.86 3.10
C THR A 398 -23.91 -12.35 3.16
N PHE A 399 -24.56 -11.71 4.13
CA PHE A 399 -24.49 -10.28 4.42
C PHE A 399 -24.09 -10.12 5.89
N CYS A 400 -23.07 -9.31 6.17
CA CYS A 400 -22.61 -9.00 7.52
C CYS A 400 -23.09 -7.61 7.92
N ILE A 401 -24.02 -7.51 8.87
CA ILE A 401 -24.37 -6.26 9.56
C ILE A 401 -23.27 -6.00 10.60
N MET A 402 -22.71 -4.80 10.63
CA MET A 402 -21.69 -4.37 11.56
C MET A 402 -22.13 -3.09 12.26
N GLU A 403 -22.14 -3.11 13.59
CA GLU A 403 -22.66 -2.03 14.42
C GLU A 403 -21.63 -1.62 15.48
N ARG A 404 -21.66 -0.37 15.91
CA ARG A 404 -20.91 0.15 17.06
C ARG A 404 -21.79 1.15 17.81
N TRP A 405 -21.91 0.93 19.10
CA TRP A 405 -22.74 1.66 20.03
C TRP A 405 -21.88 2.24 21.15
N GLU A 406 -22.22 3.41 21.66
CA GLU A 406 -21.48 4.08 22.74
C GLU A 406 -21.67 3.36 24.10
N SER A 407 -22.75 2.61 24.28
CA SER A 407 -22.96 1.77 25.46
C SER A 407 -23.90 0.59 25.19
N GLN A 408 -23.88 -0.42 26.08
CA GLN A 408 -24.89 -1.50 26.07
C GLN A 408 -26.30 -0.94 26.27
N GLY A 409 -26.49 0.12 27.05
CA GLY A 409 -27.80 0.75 27.22
C GLY A 409 -28.34 1.37 25.93
N HIS A 410 -27.47 1.88 25.05
CA HIS A 410 -27.86 2.37 23.73
C HIS A 410 -28.25 1.22 22.78
N LEU A 411 -27.51 0.09 22.81
CA LEU A 411 -27.89 -1.11 22.07
C LEU A 411 -29.20 -1.74 22.58
N ASP A 412 -29.43 -1.75 23.89
CA ASP A 412 -30.68 -2.25 24.48
C ASP A 412 -31.88 -1.34 24.11
N ALA A 413 -31.66 -0.03 23.98
CA ALA A 413 -32.65 0.92 23.48
C ALA A 413 -32.93 0.72 21.98
N HIS A 414 -31.90 0.51 21.16
CA HIS A 414 -32.03 0.13 19.75
C HIS A 414 -32.87 -1.14 19.60
N ALA A 415 -32.57 -2.19 20.37
CA ALA A 415 -33.31 -3.46 20.34
C ALA A 415 -34.79 -3.32 20.75
N ALA A 416 -35.15 -2.25 21.48
CA ALA A 416 -36.51 -1.91 21.87
C ALA A 416 -37.21 -0.93 20.90
N SER A 417 -36.52 -0.45 19.85
CA SER A 417 -37.04 0.63 19.00
C SER A 417 -38.18 0.19 18.07
N ALA A 418 -39.02 1.15 17.67
CA ALA A 418 -40.19 0.90 16.84
C ALA A 418 -39.83 0.44 15.41
N HIS A 419 -38.65 0.80 14.89
CA HIS A 419 -38.15 0.25 13.63
C HIS A 419 -37.50 -1.11 13.82
N PHE A 420 -36.71 -1.33 14.88
CA PHE A 420 -36.08 -2.62 15.15
C PHE A 420 -37.11 -3.74 15.30
N THR A 421 -38.09 -3.55 16.19
CA THR A 421 -39.17 -4.50 16.46
C THR A 421 -40.09 -4.76 15.25
N ARG A 422 -40.11 -3.87 14.26
CA ARG A 422 -40.86 -4.03 13.00
C ARG A 422 -40.03 -4.69 11.90
N LEU A 423 -38.76 -4.34 11.76
CA LEU A 423 -37.91 -4.72 10.63
C LEU A 423 -37.17 -6.05 10.88
N VAL A 424 -36.60 -6.27 12.07
CA VAL A 424 -35.84 -7.50 12.36
C VAL A 424 -36.67 -8.77 12.11
N PRO A 425 -37.94 -8.88 12.56
CA PRO A 425 -38.74 -10.08 12.29
C PRO A 425 -39.02 -10.31 10.80
N GLN A 426 -39.09 -9.25 9.99
CA GLN A 426 -39.28 -9.36 8.54
C GLN A 426 -38.00 -9.76 7.82
N MET A 427 -36.85 -9.26 8.29
CA MET A 427 -35.53 -9.67 7.79
C MET A 427 -35.23 -11.13 8.16
N ASP A 428 -35.53 -11.55 9.38
CA ASP A 428 -35.35 -12.93 9.88
C ASP A 428 -36.32 -13.92 9.23
N ALA A 429 -37.49 -13.48 8.78
CA ALA A 429 -38.41 -14.33 8.01
C ALA A 429 -37.88 -14.72 6.61
N ILE A 430 -36.87 -14.00 6.10
CA ILE A 430 -36.26 -14.25 4.77
C ILE A 430 -34.74 -14.45 4.82
N SER A 431 -34.14 -14.55 6.01
CA SER A 431 -32.70 -14.74 6.21
C SER A 431 -32.37 -15.57 7.45
N GLU A 432 -31.27 -16.31 7.40
CA GLU A 432 -30.78 -17.15 8.49
C GLU A 432 -29.58 -16.47 9.18
N THR A 433 -29.62 -16.27 10.50
CA THR A 433 -28.42 -15.82 11.24
C THR A 433 -27.42 -16.97 11.34
N VAL A 434 -26.36 -16.93 10.52
CA VAL A 434 -25.30 -17.95 10.51
C VAL A 434 -24.15 -17.62 11.46
N GLN A 435 -23.96 -16.35 11.80
CA GLN A 435 -23.00 -15.92 12.82
C GLN A 435 -23.50 -14.67 13.53
N PHE A 436 -23.32 -14.61 14.85
CA PHE A 436 -23.58 -13.41 15.65
C PHE A 436 -22.39 -13.21 16.59
N HIS A 437 -21.84 -12.01 16.61
CA HIS A 437 -20.76 -11.61 17.48
C HIS A 437 -21.10 -10.27 18.13
N MET A 438 -20.89 -10.17 19.44
CA MET A 438 -21.05 -8.96 20.24
C MET A 438 -19.84 -8.85 21.16
N SER A 439 -19.26 -7.66 21.27
CA SER A 439 -18.14 -7.37 22.17
C SER A 439 -18.25 -5.95 22.73
N SER A 440 -17.64 -5.65 23.87
CA SER A 440 -17.56 -4.29 24.38
C SER A 440 -16.11 -3.77 24.50
N ASP A 441 -15.90 -2.52 24.06
CA ASP A 441 -14.67 -1.72 24.05
C ASP A 441 -13.34 -2.50 23.90
N ALA A 442 -13.17 -3.19 22.77
CA ALA A 442 -12.00 -4.04 22.54
C ALA A 442 -11.55 -4.15 21.07
N LEU A 443 -11.05 -3.05 20.48
CA LEU A 443 -10.08 -3.16 19.36
C LEU A 443 -8.63 -3.33 19.85
N GLU A 444 -8.41 -3.38 21.16
CA GLU A 444 -7.47 -4.36 21.69
C GLU A 444 -8.15 -5.73 21.78
N VAL A 445 -7.95 -6.60 20.79
CA VAL A 445 -8.04 -8.05 21.07
C VAL A 445 -6.77 -8.46 21.80
N SER A 446 -6.67 -8.02 23.06
CA SER A 446 -6.16 -8.89 24.10
C SER A 446 -7.08 -10.12 24.11
N ARG A 447 -6.72 -11.16 23.37
CA ARG A 447 -7.25 -12.50 23.71
C ARG A 447 -6.84 -12.71 25.16
N PRO A 448 -7.77 -12.98 26.10
CA PRO A 448 -7.44 -13.07 27.52
C PRO A 448 -6.26 -14.04 27.66
N PRO A 449 -5.13 -13.64 28.27
CA PRO A 449 -3.85 -14.33 28.16
C PRO A 449 -3.89 -15.83 28.47
N ARG A 450 -4.18 -16.65 27.46
CA ARG A 450 -4.50 -18.06 27.67
C ARG A 450 -3.26 -18.85 28.02
N THR A 451 -3.46 -20.01 28.63
CA THR A 451 -2.39 -20.98 28.84
C THR A 451 -1.75 -21.33 27.50
N THR A 452 -0.45 -21.10 27.39
CA THR A 452 0.35 -21.43 26.21
C THR A 452 0.70 -22.91 26.27
N LYS A 453 0.42 -23.64 25.19
CA LYS A 453 0.54 -25.10 25.17
C LYS A 453 1.80 -25.51 24.42
N ILE A 454 2.76 -26.09 25.13
CA ILE A 454 4.03 -26.54 24.56
C ILE A 454 4.10 -28.06 24.53
N LEU A 455 4.41 -28.63 23.36
CA LEU A 455 4.72 -30.05 23.21
C LEU A 455 6.24 -30.23 23.05
N VAL A 456 6.84 -31.01 23.94
CA VAL A 456 8.19 -31.54 23.76
C VAL A 456 8.06 -32.98 23.27
N LEU A 457 8.18 -33.14 21.94
CA LEU A 457 8.10 -34.42 21.24
C LEU A 457 9.50 -34.95 20.98
N TYR A 458 9.84 -36.16 21.41
CA TYR A 458 11.19 -36.67 21.20
C TYR A 458 11.27 -38.16 20.88
N ASP A 459 12.31 -38.57 20.17
CA ASP A 459 12.74 -39.95 20.08
C ASP A 459 13.98 -40.19 20.97
N SER A 460 14.05 -41.33 21.65
CA SER A 460 15.29 -41.76 22.32
C SER A 460 15.43 -43.28 22.34
N SER A 461 16.69 -43.74 22.34
CA SER A 461 17.10 -45.14 22.54
C SER A 461 18.14 -45.30 23.66
N THR A 462 18.70 -44.21 24.21
CA THR A 462 19.89 -44.23 25.08
C THR A 462 19.81 -43.19 26.22
N THR A 463 18.59 -42.84 26.64
CA THR A 463 18.17 -41.68 27.48
C THR A 463 18.64 -40.29 27.01
N CYS A 464 19.69 -40.17 26.21
CA CYS A 464 20.36 -38.93 25.84
C CYS A 464 19.38 -37.82 25.39
N THR A 465 18.66 -38.04 24.29
CA THR A 465 17.61 -37.09 23.83
C THR A 465 16.44 -36.94 24.82
N GLY A 466 16.17 -37.93 25.66
CA GLY A 466 15.10 -37.87 26.67
C GLY A 466 15.45 -36.90 27.80
N GLN A 467 16.69 -36.97 28.30
CA GLN A 467 17.21 -36.03 29.29
C GLN A 467 17.27 -34.60 28.72
N MET A 468 17.66 -34.43 27.45
CA MET A 468 17.52 -33.14 26.77
C MET A 468 16.06 -32.66 26.73
N ALA A 469 15.10 -33.56 26.46
CA ALA A 469 13.68 -33.23 26.41
C ALA A 469 13.12 -32.82 27.77
N GLU A 470 13.52 -33.50 28.86
CA GLU A 470 13.20 -33.11 30.24
C GLU A 470 13.69 -31.69 30.55
N LEU A 471 14.90 -31.34 30.14
CA LEU A 471 15.48 -30.00 30.32
C LEU A 471 14.79 -28.94 29.46
N VAL A 472 14.32 -29.27 28.25
CA VAL A 472 13.47 -28.40 27.43
C VAL A 472 12.12 -28.16 28.12
N VAL A 473 11.56 -29.15 28.83
CA VAL A 473 10.35 -28.98 29.65
C VAL A 473 10.62 -28.04 30.83
N GLU A 474 11.70 -28.26 31.59
CA GLU A 474 12.12 -27.36 32.69
C GLU A 474 12.23 -25.90 32.20
N GLY A 475 12.80 -25.70 31.02
CA GLY A 475 12.93 -24.39 30.38
C GLY A 475 11.60 -23.74 30.00
N ALA A 476 10.68 -24.49 29.38
CA ALA A 476 9.37 -23.98 29.00
C ALA A 476 8.48 -23.68 30.23
N MET A 477 8.64 -24.45 31.31
CA MET A 477 7.94 -24.24 32.59
C MET A 477 8.42 -23.03 33.39
N GLN A 478 9.46 -22.30 32.94
CA GLN A 478 9.89 -21.04 33.59
C GLN A 478 8.89 -19.88 33.43
N LEU A 479 7.87 -20.05 32.58
CA LEU A 479 6.77 -19.10 32.38
C LEU A 479 5.50 -19.68 33.05
N ASP A 480 5.00 -19.03 34.09
CA ASP A 480 3.90 -19.50 34.96
C ASP A 480 2.57 -19.79 34.26
N HIS A 481 2.44 -19.42 32.98
CA HIS A 481 1.24 -19.57 32.15
C HIS A 481 1.37 -20.66 31.07
N VAL A 482 2.36 -21.55 31.17
CA VAL A 482 2.62 -22.59 30.16
C VAL A 482 2.18 -23.98 30.66
N GLU A 483 1.36 -24.68 29.87
CA GLU A 483 1.12 -26.12 30.01
C GLU A 483 2.10 -26.85 29.09
N VAL A 484 2.93 -27.74 29.62
CA VAL A 484 3.89 -28.53 28.82
C VAL A 484 3.53 -30.00 28.81
N ARG A 485 3.54 -30.63 27.63
CA ARG A 485 3.47 -32.08 27.46
C ARG A 485 4.81 -32.63 27.00
N LEU A 486 5.37 -33.55 27.76
CA LEU A 486 6.50 -34.39 27.34
C LEU A 486 5.96 -35.67 26.71
N ARG A 487 6.39 -36.00 25.49
CA ARG A 487 5.93 -37.20 24.76
C ARG A 487 7.06 -37.86 23.98
N ALA A 488 7.19 -39.18 24.13
CA ALA A 488 8.10 -39.97 23.32
C ALA A 488 7.43 -40.48 22.04
N VAL A 489 8.11 -40.44 20.90
CA VAL A 489 7.60 -40.97 19.63
C VAL A 489 7.32 -42.48 19.78
N PRO A 490 6.11 -42.97 19.47
CA PRO A 490 5.75 -44.38 19.62
C PRO A 490 6.59 -45.29 18.71
N GLY A 491 6.85 -46.50 19.19
CA GLY A 491 7.60 -47.53 18.45
C GLY A 491 8.49 -48.38 19.36
N PRO A 492 8.95 -49.55 18.86
CA PRO A 492 9.82 -50.45 19.61
C PRO A 492 11.18 -49.83 19.90
N ASP A 493 11.86 -50.31 20.94
CA ASP A 493 13.24 -49.92 21.26
C ASP A 493 14.20 -50.31 20.14
N ASN A 494 15.07 -49.36 19.77
CA ASN A 494 16.10 -49.57 18.75
C ASN A 494 17.43 -49.58 19.48
N HIS A 495 17.75 -50.73 20.07
CA HIS A 495 18.85 -50.91 21.01
C HIS A 495 20.08 -51.47 20.29
N TRP A 496 21.16 -50.70 20.24
CA TRP A 496 22.43 -51.12 19.66
C TRP A 496 23.41 -51.64 20.72
N ASP A 497 23.09 -51.45 22.01
CA ASP A 497 23.89 -51.82 23.18
C ASP A 497 23.19 -52.85 24.10
N GLY A 498 22.07 -53.44 23.65
CA GLY A 498 21.34 -54.48 24.38
C GLY A 498 20.43 -53.99 25.51
N LYS A 499 20.30 -52.68 25.75
CA LYS A 499 19.48 -52.13 26.84
C LYS A 499 18.09 -51.72 26.35
N GLN A 500 17.05 -52.06 27.12
CA GLN A 500 15.74 -51.40 27.01
C GLN A 500 15.78 -50.12 27.84
N VAL A 501 15.38 -49.00 27.23
CA VAL A 501 15.66 -47.66 27.79
C VAL A 501 14.40 -46.78 27.90
N ARG A 502 13.28 -47.18 27.29
CA ARG A 502 11.99 -46.45 27.32
C ARG A 502 11.13 -46.73 28.56
N GLN A 503 11.73 -46.84 29.75
CA GLN A 503 10.94 -46.95 30.97
C GLN A 503 10.30 -45.58 31.30
N ASN A 504 9.01 -45.57 31.62
CA ASN A 504 8.23 -44.42 32.09
C ASN A 504 7.91 -43.29 31.07
N HIS A 505 8.16 -43.48 29.77
CA HIS A 505 7.85 -42.44 28.77
C HIS A 505 6.41 -42.55 28.22
N VAL A 506 5.64 -41.46 28.28
CA VAL A 506 4.28 -41.40 27.68
C VAL A 506 4.39 -41.33 26.15
N PRO A 507 3.76 -42.24 25.37
CA PRO A 507 3.83 -42.22 23.92
C PRO A 507 3.05 -41.04 23.33
N ALA A 508 3.58 -40.44 22.27
CA ALA A 508 2.97 -39.34 21.55
C ALA A 508 1.75 -39.79 20.72
N THR A 509 0.70 -38.97 20.72
CA THR A 509 -0.43 -39.10 19.81
C THR A 509 -0.48 -37.91 18.84
N PHE A 510 -1.16 -38.06 17.70
CA PHE A 510 -1.42 -36.92 16.80
C PHE A 510 -2.25 -35.81 17.46
N ALA A 511 -3.08 -36.17 18.43
CA ALA A 511 -3.83 -35.21 19.25
C ALA A 511 -2.93 -34.35 20.14
N ASP A 512 -1.77 -34.84 20.59
CA ASP A 512 -0.79 -34.01 21.31
C ASP A 512 -0.20 -32.94 20.40
N VAL A 513 0.12 -33.27 19.14
CA VAL A 513 0.63 -32.29 18.14
C VAL A 513 -0.45 -31.25 17.83
N TYR A 514 -1.69 -31.68 17.64
CA TYR A 514 -2.81 -30.77 17.39
C TYR A 514 -3.22 -29.92 18.61
N TRP A 515 -2.90 -30.35 19.83
CA TRP A 515 -3.14 -29.60 21.07
C TRP A 515 -2.15 -28.44 21.29
N ALA A 516 -0.93 -28.50 20.72
CA ALA A 516 0.17 -27.59 21.05
C ALA A 516 0.19 -26.29 20.23
N ASP A 517 0.44 -25.16 20.89
CA ASP A 517 0.72 -23.87 20.26
C ASP A 517 2.18 -23.80 19.76
N GLY A 518 3.11 -24.38 20.52
CA GLY A 518 4.52 -24.50 20.17
C GLY A 518 5.04 -25.94 20.32
N ILE A 519 5.95 -26.37 19.45
CA ILE A 519 6.56 -27.70 19.49
C ILE A 519 8.10 -27.67 19.47
N ALA A 520 8.71 -28.45 20.35
CA ALA A 520 10.14 -28.79 20.32
C ALA A 520 10.31 -30.25 19.92
N CYS A 521 11.04 -30.51 18.83
CA CYS A 521 11.24 -31.85 18.30
C CYS A 521 12.66 -32.39 18.53
N GLY A 522 12.78 -33.40 19.40
CA GLY A 522 14.03 -34.04 19.78
C GLY A 522 14.32 -35.33 19.00
N SER A 523 15.47 -35.45 18.34
CA SER A 523 15.88 -36.72 17.71
C SER A 523 17.30 -37.13 18.09
N PRO A 524 17.63 -38.42 18.25
CA PRO A 524 19.03 -38.83 18.16
C PRO A 524 19.52 -38.68 16.71
N THR A 525 20.81 -38.46 16.54
CA THR A 525 21.48 -38.42 15.24
C THR A 525 21.84 -39.81 14.75
N ASN A 526 21.19 -40.25 13.68
CA ASN A 526 21.48 -41.51 13.00
C ASN A 526 22.06 -41.21 11.62
N LEU A 527 23.39 -41.35 11.45
CA LEU A 527 24.11 -41.10 10.20
C LEU A 527 23.81 -39.71 9.59
N GLY A 528 23.74 -38.67 10.42
CA GLY A 528 23.42 -37.30 10.01
C GLY A 528 21.94 -37.02 9.74
N CYS A 529 21.05 -37.99 9.98
CA CYS A 529 19.60 -37.86 9.81
C CYS A 529 18.84 -38.04 11.13
N ILE A 530 17.56 -37.63 11.16
CA ILE A 530 16.64 -37.93 12.26
C ILE A 530 16.40 -39.43 12.40
N SER A 531 15.90 -39.85 13.56
CA SER A 531 15.50 -41.23 13.78
C SER A 531 14.39 -41.65 12.82
N TRP A 532 14.44 -42.90 12.36
CA TRP A 532 13.39 -43.45 11.49
C TRP A 532 12.02 -43.41 12.16
N ARG A 533 11.95 -43.53 13.50
CA ARG A 533 10.71 -43.39 14.27
C ARG A 533 10.16 -41.97 14.21
N MET A 534 11.01 -40.95 14.43
CA MET A 534 10.60 -39.54 14.27
C MET A 534 10.10 -39.30 12.85
N LYS A 535 10.85 -39.70 11.82
CA LYS A 535 10.43 -39.54 10.42
C LYS A 535 9.09 -40.23 10.15
N LYS A 536 8.94 -41.49 10.59
CA LYS A 536 7.69 -42.26 10.45
C LYS A 536 6.52 -41.58 11.15
N PHE A 537 6.69 -41.05 12.36
CA PHE A 537 5.62 -40.37 13.09
C PHE A 537 5.10 -39.15 12.35
N TRP A 538 5.98 -38.33 11.76
CA TRP A 538 5.59 -37.19 10.92
C TRP A 538 4.97 -37.63 9.58
N ASP A 539 5.45 -38.72 8.98
CA ASP A 539 4.84 -39.30 7.78
C ASP A 539 3.43 -39.85 8.05
N ASP A 540 3.26 -40.58 9.15
CA ASP A 540 1.96 -41.11 9.60
C ASP A 540 1.00 -39.94 9.95
N LEU A 541 1.49 -38.88 10.60
CA LEU A 541 0.71 -37.68 10.91
C LEU A 541 0.24 -36.97 9.63
N SER A 542 1.10 -36.88 8.61
CA SER A 542 0.72 -36.38 7.29
C SER A 542 -0.40 -37.23 6.69
N GLN A 543 -0.23 -38.56 6.68
CA GLN A 543 -1.18 -39.51 6.10
C GLN A 543 -2.51 -39.55 6.87
N ALA A 544 -2.50 -39.24 8.17
CA ALA A 544 -3.70 -39.05 8.99
C ALA A 544 -4.42 -37.70 8.72
N GLY A 545 -3.98 -36.90 7.74
CA GLY A 545 -4.67 -35.71 7.27
C GLY A 545 -4.50 -34.49 8.16
N TYR A 546 -3.31 -34.28 8.73
CA TYR A 546 -2.96 -33.10 9.54
C TYR A 546 -2.17 -32.02 8.79
N TRP A 547 -1.80 -32.25 7.52
CA TRP A 547 -0.88 -31.39 6.74
C TRP A 547 -1.27 -29.89 6.70
N SER A 548 -2.58 -29.56 6.68
CA SER A 548 -3.11 -28.17 6.69
C SER A 548 -3.80 -27.78 8.01
N LYS A 549 -3.60 -28.55 9.09
CA LYS A 549 -4.28 -28.34 10.39
C LYS A 549 -3.37 -27.72 11.45
N LEU A 550 -2.11 -27.46 11.09
CA LEU A 550 -1.04 -27.05 11.99
C LEU A 550 -0.43 -25.68 11.63
N ASP A 551 -0.92 -25.03 10.57
CA ASP A 551 -0.48 -23.70 10.12
C ASP A 551 -0.51 -22.65 11.25
N GLY A 552 0.51 -21.79 11.29
CA GLY A 552 0.60 -20.66 12.22
C GLY A 552 1.09 -21.00 13.63
N ARG A 553 1.59 -22.22 13.85
CA ARG A 553 2.20 -22.67 15.12
C ARG A 553 3.70 -22.40 15.17
N VAL A 554 4.32 -22.40 16.36
CA VAL A 554 5.78 -22.17 16.50
C VAL A 554 6.54 -23.49 16.62
N GLY A 555 7.67 -23.63 15.92
CA GLY A 555 8.48 -24.86 15.89
C GLY A 555 9.96 -24.67 16.21
N CYS A 556 10.58 -25.67 16.83
CA CYS A 556 12.04 -25.78 16.97
C CYS A 556 12.47 -27.25 17.14
N SER A 557 13.78 -27.52 17.14
CA SER A 557 14.34 -28.87 17.27
C SER A 557 15.55 -28.94 18.20
N PHE A 558 15.91 -30.16 18.58
CA PHE A 558 17.11 -30.48 19.35
C PHE A 558 17.61 -31.90 19.04
N SER A 559 18.92 -32.14 19.20
CA SER A 559 19.49 -33.44 18.84
C SER A 559 20.60 -33.91 19.78
N SER A 560 20.58 -35.20 20.11
CA SER A 560 21.70 -35.87 20.77
C SER A 560 22.50 -36.69 19.75
N VAL A 561 23.82 -36.78 19.93
CA VAL A 561 24.73 -37.44 18.97
C VAL A 561 25.76 -38.31 19.65
N GLY A 562 26.31 -39.31 18.93
CA GLY A 562 27.31 -40.24 19.46
C GLY A 562 28.61 -39.58 19.94
N GLY A 563 28.96 -38.42 19.38
CA GLY A 563 30.12 -37.60 19.72
C GLY A 563 30.06 -36.24 19.02
N ALA A 564 30.87 -35.28 19.48
CA ALA A 564 30.94 -33.95 18.88
C ALA A 564 31.27 -34.01 17.38
N GLY A 565 30.67 -33.12 16.57
CA GLY A 565 30.81 -33.13 15.11
C GLY A 565 30.02 -34.23 14.37
N GLY A 566 29.33 -35.15 15.06
CA GLY A 566 28.62 -36.27 14.44
C GLY A 566 27.33 -35.94 13.68
N GLY A 567 27.09 -34.68 13.30
CA GLY A 567 25.96 -34.25 12.45
C GLY A 567 24.70 -33.76 13.17
N ALA A 568 24.73 -33.49 14.48
CA ALA A 568 23.55 -33.06 15.25
C ALA A 568 22.83 -31.81 14.68
N GLU A 569 23.57 -30.82 14.18
CA GLU A 569 22.98 -29.62 13.58
C GLU A 569 22.25 -29.90 12.25
N ILE A 570 22.74 -30.88 11.47
CA ILE A 570 22.07 -31.34 10.24
C ILE A 570 20.74 -32.02 10.58
N VAL A 571 20.69 -32.74 11.70
CA VAL A 571 19.46 -33.35 12.22
C VAL A 571 18.46 -32.30 12.68
N ASN A 572 18.92 -31.25 13.36
CA ASN A 572 18.08 -30.10 13.72
C ASN A 572 17.54 -29.40 12.45
N GLN A 573 18.37 -29.15 11.45
CA GLN A 573 17.94 -28.60 10.16
C GLN A 573 16.90 -29.49 9.44
N ALA A 574 17.13 -30.80 9.38
CA ALA A 574 16.18 -31.75 8.78
C ALA A 574 14.84 -31.78 9.54
N MET A 575 14.87 -31.66 10.87
CA MET A 575 13.65 -31.57 11.69
C MET A 575 12.92 -30.24 11.49
N ASN A 576 13.64 -29.11 11.46
CA ASN A 576 13.05 -27.80 11.16
C ASN A 576 12.42 -27.78 9.76
N ALA A 577 13.05 -28.41 8.76
CA ALA A 577 12.48 -28.55 7.41
C ALA A 577 11.17 -29.35 7.41
N ILE A 578 11.05 -30.41 8.20
CA ILE A 578 9.79 -31.15 8.37
C ILE A 578 8.72 -30.26 9.02
N LEU A 579 9.06 -29.53 10.09
CA LEU A 579 8.13 -28.62 10.76
C LEU A 579 7.60 -27.52 9.82
N MET A 580 8.47 -26.90 9.00
CA MET A 580 8.06 -25.89 8.02
C MET A 580 7.11 -26.43 6.95
N ASN A 581 7.23 -27.71 6.56
CA ASN A 581 6.29 -28.35 5.62
C ASN A 581 4.88 -28.54 6.21
N PHE A 582 4.74 -28.56 7.54
CA PHE A 582 3.46 -28.58 8.26
C PHE A 582 2.99 -27.18 8.70
N GLY A 583 3.56 -26.10 8.14
CA GLY A 583 3.12 -24.73 8.40
C GLY A 583 3.59 -24.12 9.73
N PHE A 584 4.57 -24.74 10.41
CA PHE A 584 5.16 -24.16 11.62
C PHE A 584 6.18 -23.06 11.28
N ALA A 585 6.04 -21.91 11.95
CA ALA A 585 7.07 -20.88 12.00
C ALA A 585 8.25 -21.37 12.86
N CYS A 586 9.34 -21.76 12.20
CA CYS A 586 10.57 -22.18 12.88
C CYS A 586 11.46 -20.98 13.19
N PHE A 587 12.04 -20.92 14.40
CA PHE A 587 12.90 -19.83 14.84
C PHE A 587 14.31 -20.31 15.21
N GLY A 588 15.29 -19.41 15.09
CA GLY A 588 16.65 -19.63 15.58
C GLY A 588 16.89 -18.98 16.94
N VAL A 589 17.73 -19.61 17.78
CA VAL A 589 18.10 -19.06 19.09
C VAL A 589 19.51 -18.47 19.03
N THR A 590 19.58 -17.14 19.08
CA THR A 590 20.84 -16.36 19.07
C THR A 590 21.49 -16.22 20.44
N ASP A 591 20.98 -16.91 21.45
CA ASP A 591 21.48 -16.82 22.82
C ASP A 591 22.80 -17.57 22.97
N TYR A 592 23.66 -17.05 23.86
CA TYR A 592 24.84 -17.73 24.35
C TYR A 592 24.62 -18.12 25.82
N VAL A 593 24.74 -19.40 26.13
CA VAL A 593 24.63 -19.88 27.53
C VAL A 593 25.98 -19.88 28.25
N GLU A 594 27.07 -19.99 27.49
CA GLU A 594 28.46 -19.84 27.93
C GLU A 594 29.25 -19.16 26.80
N PHE A 595 30.46 -18.68 27.09
CA PHE A 595 31.38 -18.13 26.10
C PHE A 595 31.63 -19.11 24.94
N LYS A 596 31.13 -18.74 23.74
CA LYS A 596 31.12 -19.51 22.48
C LYS A 596 30.11 -20.66 22.38
N THR A 597 29.23 -20.84 23.36
CA THR A 597 28.22 -21.92 23.33
C THR A 597 26.83 -21.38 23.07
N THR A 598 26.30 -21.75 21.92
CA THR A 598 25.04 -21.27 21.33
C THR A 598 24.35 -22.42 20.59
N MET A 599 23.15 -22.16 20.09
CA MET A 599 22.16 -23.18 19.72
C MET A 599 21.27 -22.70 18.56
N HIS A 600 21.87 -21.98 17.60
CA HIS A 600 21.20 -21.28 16.50
C HIS A 600 20.10 -22.09 15.80
N TYR A 601 20.30 -23.38 15.58
CA TYR A 601 19.34 -24.27 14.91
C TYR A 601 18.60 -25.22 15.86
N GLY A 602 18.98 -25.22 17.14
CA GLY A 602 18.61 -26.20 18.16
C GLY A 602 19.84 -26.68 18.94
N PRO A 603 19.70 -27.06 20.24
CA PRO A 603 20.73 -27.75 21.02
C PRO A 603 21.27 -29.00 20.34
N ALA A 604 22.58 -29.20 20.46
CA ALA A 604 23.32 -30.31 19.88
C ALA A 604 24.27 -30.89 20.93
N VAL A 605 23.89 -32.00 21.58
CA VAL A 605 24.64 -32.56 22.73
C VAL A 605 25.29 -33.89 22.39
N ALA A 606 26.56 -34.05 22.76
CA ALA A 606 27.28 -35.31 22.64
C ALA A 606 26.90 -36.25 23.81
N LYS A 607 26.17 -37.32 23.51
CA LYS A 607 25.51 -38.22 24.48
C LYS A 607 24.49 -37.44 25.33
N ALA A 608 24.49 -37.65 26.64
CA ALA A 608 23.61 -37.00 27.59
C ALA A 608 24.19 -35.63 28.03
N PRO A 609 23.32 -34.64 28.36
CA PRO A 609 23.73 -33.35 28.90
C PRO A 609 24.25 -33.51 30.34
N ARG A 610 25.57 -33.62 30.47
CA ARG A 610 26.27 -34.00 31.71
C ARG A 610 26.82 -32.79 32.46
N ASN A 611 27.26 -31.76 31.75
CA ASN A 611 27.69 -30.49 32.35
C ASN A 611 26.51 -29.49 32.38
N GLU A 612 26.65 -28.42 33.16
CA GLU A 612 25.58 -27.43 33.33
C GLU A 612 25.30 -26.64 32.04
N GLU A 613 26.32 -26.47 31.20
CA GLU A 613 26.28 -25.85 29.87
C GLU A 613 25.38 -26.62 28.87
N GLU A 614 25.62 -27.91 28.67
CA GLU A 614 24.80 -28.83 27.84
C GLU A 614 23.36 -28.87 28.34
N GLN A 615 23.15 -28.75 29.66
CA GLN A 615 21.81 -28.64 30.23
C GLN A 615 21.18 -27.27 29.95
N MET A 616 21.98 -26.20 29.97
CA MET A 616 21.49 -24.84 29.81
C MET A 616 21.00 -24.55 28.40
N ILE A 617 21.68 -25.05 27.36
CA ILE A 617 21.14 -24.97 25.99
C ILE A 617 19.80 -25.71 25.86
N CYS A 618 19.56 -26.78 26.60
CA CYS A 618 18.26 -27.46 26.57
C CYS A 618 17.17 -26.60 27.23
N ARG A 619 17.43 -26.05 28.43
CA ARG A 619 16.49 -25.15 29.13
C ARG A 619 16.20 -23.88 28.33
N ARG A 620 17.22 -23.22 27.80
CA ARG A 620 17.06 -21.96 27.07
C ARG A 620 16.24 -22.12 25.78
N LEU A 621 16.28 -23.30 25.13
CA LEU A 621 15.42 -23.59 23.98
C LEU A 621 13.93 -23.63 24.41
N GLY A 622 13.64 -24.36 25.48
CA GLY A 622 12.28 -24.49 26.02
C GLY A 622 11.68 -23.14 26.38
N ARG A 623 12.46 -22.29 27.07
CA ARG A 623 12.05 -20.93 27.41
C ARG A 623 11.77 -20.09 26.16
N ARG A 624 12.64 -20.13 25.15
CA ARG A 624 12.43 -19.38 23.90
C ARG A 624 11.19 -19.82 23.15
N LEU A 625 10.96 -21.13 23.04
CA LEU A 625 9.73 -21.67 22.43
C LEU A 625 8.49 -21.17 23.17
N ALA A 626 8.51 -21.17 24.50
CA ALA A 626 7.43 -20.64 25.32
C ALA A 626 7.22 -19.13 25.11
N GLU A 627 8.27 -18.31 25.14
CA GLU A 627 8.21 -16.87 24.84
C GLU A 627 7.60 -16.57 23.46
N PHE A 628 8.09 -17.24 22.41
CA PHE A 628 7.57 -17.07 21.05
C PHE A 628 6.10 -17.50 20.90
N ALA A 629 5.70 -18.65 21.46
CA ALA A 629 4.31 -19.11 21.40
C ALA A 629 3.37 -18.28 22.30
N ALA A 630 3.86 -17.78 23.44
CA ALA A 630 3.11 -16.89 24.32
C ALA A 630 2.83 -15.55 23.62
N PHE A 631 3.84 -14.94 23.00
CA PHE A 631 3.70 -13.70 22.26
C PHE A 631 2.80 -13.83 21.02
N TYR A 632 3.18 -14.70 20.06
CA TYR A 632 2.52 -14.74 18.74
C TYR A 632 1.17 -15.48 18.73
N ILE A 633 0.93 -16.44 19.64
CA ILE A 633 -0.27 -17.30 19.61
C ILE A 633 -1.17 -17.06 20.82
N SER A 634 -0.59 -16.77 21.99
CA SER A 634 -1.30 -16.56 23.26
C SER A 634 -1.52 -15.09 23.63
N HIS A 635 -1.07 -14.17 22.77
CA HIS A 635 -1.29 -12.70 22.84
C HIS A 635 -0.66 -12.04 24.08
N ARG A 636 0.38 -12.66 24.64
CA ARG A 636 1.15 -12.18 25.78
C ARG A 636 2.27 -11.25 25.34
N ARG A 637 1.98 -9.96 25.23
CA ARG A 637 2.95 -8.92 24.84
C ARG A 637 4.17 -8.90 25.78
N GLU A 638 3.97 -9.21 27.07
CA GLU A 638 5.02 -9.31 28.08
C GLU A 638 6.02 -10.45 27.82
N ALA A 639 5.62 -11.48 27.06
CA ALA A 639 6.45 -12.63 26.72
C ALA A 639 7.35 -12.39 25.48
N HIS A 640 7.35 -11.19 24.89
CA HIS A 640 8.19 -10.87 23.74
C HIS A 640 9.68 -11.16 24.03
N PRO A 641 10.41 -11.93 23.20
CA PRO A 641 11.79 -12.35 23.45
C PRO A 641 12.80 -11.27 23.87
N MET A 642 12.61 -10.02 23.40
CA MET A 642 13.44 -8.87 23.80
C MET A 642 13.07 -8.31 25.18
N LEU A 643 11.78 -8.36 25.56
CA LEU A 643 11.26 -7.84 26.83
C LEU A 643 11.39 -8.87 27.96
N ALA A 644 11.25 -10.16 27.66
CA ALA A 644 11.16 -11.22 28.66
C ALA A 644 12.51 -11.71 29.20
N SER A 645 13.42 -12.14 28.33
CA SER A 645 14.72 -12.71 28.74
C SER A 645 15.93 -11.93 28.29
N LYS A 646 15.94 -11.35 27.07
CA LYS A 646 17.08 -10.51 26.68
C LYS A 646 17.21 -9.26 27.53
N ALA A 647 16.12 -8.69 28.04
CA ALA A 647 16.18 -7.60 29.01
C ALA A 647 17.01 -7.96 30.26
N HIS A 648 16.82 -9.17 30.81
CA HIS A 648 17.55 -9.65 31.99
C HIS A 648 19.04 -9.93 31.69
N ASP A 649 19.33 -10.58 30.56
CA ASP A 649 20.71 -10.86 30.14
C ASP A 649 21.44 -9.56 29.75
N PHE A 650 20.77 -8.62 29.08
CA PHE A 650 21.33 -7.30 28.76
C PHE A 650 21.59 -6.47 30.02
N ALA A 651 20.64 -6.42 30.97
CA ALA A 651 20.70 -5.62 32.20
C ALA A 651 21.93 -5.89 33.09
N ARG A 652 22.56 -7.07 32.97
CA ARG A 652 23.69 -7.47 33.82
C ARG A 652 25.05 -7.42 33.13
N TRP A 653 25.11 -7.61 31.81
CA TRP A 653 26.39 -7.78 31.10
C TRP A 653 26.84 -6.57 30.27
N GLY A 654 25.94 -5.64 29.92
CA GLY A 654 26.23 -4.60 28.93
C GLY A 654 26.27 -5.22 27.54
N GLY A 655 25.34 -4.85 26.67
CA GLY A 655 24.75 -5.82 25.74
C GLY A 655 25.51 -6.23 24.48
N VAL A 656 26.71 -6.79 24.64
CA VAL A 656 26.98 -8.09 24.03
C VAL A 656 26.13 -9.11 24.78
N ALA A 657 25.21 -9.78 24.09
CA ALA A 657 24.48 -10.93 24.63
C ALA A 657 25.37 -12.19 24.68
N ILE A 658 26.60 -12.05 25.21
CA ILE A 658 27.64 -13.07 25.30
C ILE A 658 28.26 -13.00 26.70
N PRO A 659 28.20 -14.07 27.51
CA PRO A 659 28.87 -14.10 28.81
C PRO A 659 30.38 -13.82 28.69
N PRO A 660 30.97 -12.99 29.57
CA PRO A 660 32.39 -12.70 29.53
C PRO A 660 33.22 -13.96 29.81
N ARG A 661 34.39 -14.04 29.17
CA ARG A 661 35.29 -15.20 29.28
C ARG A 661 35.78 -15.35 30.72
N GLY A 662 35.33 -16.40 31.40
CA GLY A 662 35.65 -16.68 32.81
C GLY A 662 34.60 -16.21 33.81
N ALA A 663 33.37 -15.91 33.38
CA ALA A 663 32.21 -15.80 34.27
C ALA A 663 32.02 -17.07 35.12
N ASP A 664 31.55 -16.92 36.36
CA ASP A 664 31.28 -18.06 37.23
C ASP A 664 30.06 -18.86 36.71
N MET A 665 30.28 -20.15 36.44
CA MET A 665 29.21 -21.04 35.98
C MET A 665 28.11 -21.19 37.01
N ALA A 666 28.40 -21.17 38.31
CA ALA A 666 27.37 -21.21 39.35
C ALA A 666 26.47 -19.96 39.28
N GLU A 667 27.05 -18.78 39.07
CA GLU A 667 26.30 -17.52 38.90
C GLU A 667 25.46 -17.53 37.62
N LEU A 668 26.02 -17.96 36.49
CA LEU A 668 25.30 -18.10 35.23
C LEU A 668 24.15 -19.11 35.34
N VAL A 669 24.35 -20.21 36.07
CA VAL A 669 23.34 -21.26 36.25
C VAL A 669 22.19 -20.77 37.13
N GLU A 670 22.45 -20.07 38.23
CA GLU A 670 21.39 -19.47 39.06
C GLU A 670 20.65 -18.34 38.32
N LEU A 671 21.35 -17.50 37.56
CA LEU A 671 20.76 -16.48 36.68
C LEU A 671 19.74 -17.06 35.68
N ASN A 672 20.06 -18.20 35.09
CA ASN A 672 19.19 -18.87 34.11
C ASN A 672 18.07 -19.72 34.76
N LYS A 673 18.19 -20.08 36.05
CA LYS A 673 17.15 -20.81 36.81
C LYS A 673 16.09 -19.88 37.42
N ALA A 674 16.38 -18.58 37.55
CA ALA A 674 15.47 -17.63 38.18
C ALA A 674 14.09 -17.57 37.46
N PRO A 675 12.96 -17.66 38.20
CA PRO A 675 11.63 -17.64 37.59
C PRO A 675 11.31 -16.28 36.96
N PHE A 676 10.54 -16.29 35.88
CA PHE A 676 10.19 -15.08 35.13
C PHE A 676 9.20 -14.19 35.89
N ARG A 677 9.70 -13.18 36.61
CA ARG A 677 8.87 -12.17 37.31
C ARG A 677 8.44 -11.02 36.40
N GLY A 678 7.85 -11.34 35.23
CA GLY A 678 7.42 -10.34 34.26
C GLY A 678 8.57 -9.44 33.78
N PRO A 679 8.27 -8.23 33.26
CA PRO A 679 9.27 -7.18 33.24
C PRO A 679 9.64 -6.85 34.69
N LEU A 680 10.93 -6.96 35.02
CA LEU A 680 11.48 -6.14 36.09
C LEU A 680 11.26 -4.69 35.66
N TYR A 681 10.21 -4.06 36.20
CA TYR A 681 10.25 -2.63 36.49
C TYR A 681 11.36 -2.43 37.54
N VAL A 682 12.60 -2.41 37.04
CA VAL A 682 13.60 -1.51 37.59
C VAL A 682 13.08 -0.14 37.20
N ASP A 683 12.70 0.67 38.18
CA ASP A 683 12.51 2.10 37.93
C ASP A 683 13.82 2.60 37.31
N GLU A 684 13.73 3.13 36.08
CA GLU A 684 14.84 3.65 35.27
C GLU A 684 15.91 2.62 34.79
N ILE A 685 15.57 1.78 33.81
CA ILE A 685 16.61 1.33 32.84
C ILE A 685 16.96 2.51 31.94
N SER A 686 18.00 3.25 32.30
CA SER A 686 18.38 4.48 31.60
C SER A 686 18.81 4.28 30.14
N ASP A 687 18.58 5.31 29.34
CA ASP A 687 18.98 5.43 27.93
C ASP A 687 20.48 5.17 27.69
N ALA A 688 21.33 5.48 28.68
CA ALA A 688 22.77 5.21 28.65
C ALA A 688 23.07 3.70 28.68
N PHE A 689 22.27 2.92 29.39
CA PHE A 689 22.41 1.48 29.48
C PHE A 689 22.05 0.80 28.15
N MET A 690 20.95 1.22 27.52
CA MET A 690 20.53 0.76 26.18
C MET A 690 21.52 1.09 25.06
N ARG A 691 22.40 2.08 25.25
CA ARG A 691 23.52 2.40 24.34
C ARG A 691 24.80 1.64 24.66
N SER A 692 24.86 0.92 25.79
CA SER A 692 26.10 0.34 26.33
C SER A 692 26.37 -1.13 26.00
N LEU A 693 25.39 -1.92 25.56
CA LEU A 693 24.87 -1.91 24.18
C LEU A 693 25.81 -2.19 22.98
N PRO A 694 26.96 -2.92 22.99
CA PRO A 694 27.77 -3.11 21.78
C PRO A 694 27.10 -4.04 20.76
N ILE A 695 26.39 -3.41 19.85
CA ILE A 695 25.91 -3.88 18.55
C ILE A 695 26.95 -4.83 17.93
N GLY A 696 26.60 -6.11 17.81
CA GLY A 696 27.47 -7.12 17.21
C GLY A 696 27.79 -6.78 15.75
N GLN A 697 29.07 -6.73 15.39
CA GLN A 697 29.48 -6.53 14.00
C GLN A 697 28.95 -7.68 13.12
N PRO A 698 28.40 -7.39 11.93
CA PRO A 698 28.02 -8.44 10.99
C PRO A 698 29.29 -9.17 10.49
N PRO A 699 29.26 -10.51 10.36
CA PRO A 699 30.38 -11.25 9.82
C PRO A 699 30.59 -10.91 8.33
N VAL A 700 31.86 -10.73 7.95
CA VAL A 700 32.26 -10.35 6.60
C VAL A 700 32.29 -11.56 5.68
N THR A 701 31.60 -11.44 4.54
CA THR A 701 31.68 -12.26 3.30
C THR A 701 31.52 -13.79 3.40
N ALA A 702 30.50 -14.33 2.72
CA ALA A 702 30.75 -15.14 1.52
C ALA A 702 29.50 -15.25 0.63
N ASP A 703 29.77 -15.14 -0.67
CA ASP A 703 28.93 -15.35 -1.86
C ASP A 703 27.70 -16.29 -1.72
N SER A 704 26.50 -15.76 -1.94
CA SER A 704 25.38 -16.54 -2.45
C SER A 704 24.40 -15.67 -3.24
N SER A 705 24.51 -15.71 -4.57
CA SER A 705 23.56 -15.11 -5.51
C SER A 705 22.20 -15.82 -5.47
N GLY A 706 21.37 -15.49 -4.48
CA GLY A 706 20.02 -16.01 -4.28
C GLY A 706 18.96 -15.17 -5.02
N ALA A 707 18.78 -15.40 -6.31
CA ALA A 707 17.82 -14.64 -7.11
C ALA A 707 16.36 -14.98 -6.74
N LEU A 708 15.62 -13.98 -6.23
CA LEU A 708 14.14 -13.95 -6.24
C LEU A 708 13.59 -13.20 -7.47
N LEU A 709 14.32 -13.24 -8.58
CA LEU A 709 13.72 -13.04 -9.89
C LEU A 709 12.96 -14.30 -10.24
N GLY A 710 11.62 -14.21 -10.33
CA GLY A 710 10.82 -15.26 -10.93
C GLY A 710 11.36 -15.55 -12.33
N ALA A 711 11.91 -16.74 -12.52
CA ALA A 711 12.52 -17.12 -13.78
C ALA A 711 11.49 -16.95 -14.90
N ALA A 712 11.83 -16.17 -15.93
CA ALA A 712 11.00 -16.03 -17.11
C ALA A 712 10.68 -17.43 -17.64
N ALA A 713 9.40 -17.81 -17.59
CA ALA A 713 8.95 -19.07 -18.11
C ALA A 713 9.38 -19.18 -19.57
N LYS A 714 10.18 -20.21 -19.90
CA LYS A 714 10.53 -20.50 -21.29
C LYS A 714 9.23 -20.59 -22.09
N PRO A 715 9.12 -19.99 -23.29
CA PRO A 715 7.91 -20.11 -24.08
C PRO A 715 7.66 -21.58 -24.40
N GLN A 716 6.65 -22.18 -23.75
CA GLN A 716 5.98 -23.30 -24.39
C GLN A 716 5.33 -22.75 -25.65
N VAL A 717 5.42 -23.50 -26.75
CA VAL A 717 4.77 -23.14 -28.03
C VAL A 717 3.27 -23.42 -27.89
N GLY A 718 2.62 -22.57 -27.10
CA GLY A 718 1.18 -22.53 -26.90
C GLY A 718 0.50 -21.69 -27.97
N ARG A 719 -0.75 -22.04 -28.27
CA ARG A 719 -1.61 -21.32 -29.20
C ARG A 719 -1.92 -19.91 -28.63
N LYS A 720 -1.63 -18.84 -29.37
CA LYS A 720 -1.87 -17.45 -28.93
C LYS A 720 -3.30 -17.24 -28.44
N THR A 721 -3.47 -16.40 -27.43
CA THR A 721 -4.73 -16.23 -26.69
C THR A 721 -5.27 -14.81 -26.78
N ALA A 722 -6.58 -14.67 -26.94
CA ALA A 722 -7.26 -13.37 -26.95
C ALA A 722 -8.42 -13.38 -25.94
N LEU A 723 -8.52 -12.34 -25.12
CA LEU A 723 -9.72 -12.10 -24.31
C LEU A 723 -10.75 -11.38 -25.17
N VAL A 724 -11.98 -11.90 -25.20
CA VAL A 724 -13.15 -11.23 -25.78
C VAL A 724 -14.05 -10.86 -24.61
N TYR A 725 -13.91 -9.61 -24.14
CA TYR A 725 -14.51 -9.13 -22.92
C TYR A 725 -15.89 -8.52 -23.17
N THR A 726 -16.92 -9.10 -22.55
CA THR A 726 -18.34 -8.82 -22.83
C THR A 726 -19.09 -8.26 -21.63
N ALA A 727 -18.39 -7.81 -20.58
CA ALA A 727 -19.02 -7.23 -19.39
C ALA A 727 -19.80 -5.96 -19.73
N MET A 728 -21.02 -5.86 -19.21
CA MET A 728 -21.91 -4.71 -19.32
C MET A 728 -22.58 -4.52 -17.96
N LEU A 729 -22.49 -3.32 -17.39
CA LEU A 729 -23.11 -2.95 -16.10
C LEU A 729 -24.23 -1.91 -16.26
N ASP A 730 -24.46 -1.42 -17.48
CA ASP A 730 -25.51 -0.47 -17.82
C ASP A 730 -26.40 -1.08 -18.94
N TYR A 731 -26.35 -0.57 -20.17
CA TYR A 731 -27.18 -1.10 -21.26
C TYR A 731 -26.65 -2.42 -21.87
N VAL A 732 -27.49 -3.46 -21.90
CA VAL A 732 -27.15 -4.78 -22.47
C VAL A 732 -27.47 -4.84 -23.97
N HIS A 733 -26.43 -4.84 -24.81
CA HIS A 733 -26.58 -4.88 -26.26
C HIS A 733 -26.90 -6.30 -26.76
N GLY A 734 -28.02 -6.46 -27.47
CA GLY A 734 -28.44 -7.75 -28.06
C GLY A 734 -27.50 -8.31 -29.12
N SER A 735 -26.62 -7.49 -29.71
CA SER A 735 -25.60 -7.90 -30.67
C SER A 735 -24.37 -8.57 -30.03
N THR A 736 -24.18 -8.48 -28.72
CA THR A 736 -22.93 -8.88 -28.03
C THR A 736 -22.55 -10.33 -28.28
N ALA A 737 -23.52 -11.25 -28.27
CA ALA A 737 -23.27 -12.66 -28.57
C ALA A 737 -22.84 -12.89 -30.03
N ALA A 738 -23.45 -12.18 -30.98
CA ALA A 738 -23.10 -12.26 -32.40
C ALA A 738 -21.70 -11.66 -32.65
N ALA A 739 -21.40 -10.52 -32.05
CA ALA A 739 -20.10 -9.85 -32.12
C ALA A 739 -18.97 -10.72 -31.53
N ALA A 740 -19.16 -11.24 -30.31
CA ALA A 740 -18.19 -12.11 -29.65
C ALA A 740 -17.97 -13.43 -30.41
N SER A 741 -19.02 -14.02 -30.97
CA SER A 741 -18.93 -15.21 -31.82
C SER A 741 -18.17 -14.92 -33.13
N TYR A 742 -18.49 -13.83 -33.82
CA TYR A 742 -17.85 -13.44 -35.08
C TYR A 742 -16.36 -13.16 -34.89
N VAL A 743 -15.98 -12.36 -33.88
CA VAL A 743 -14.58 -12.13 -33.54
C VAL A 743 -13.86 -13.43 -33.17
N SER A 744 -14.50 -14.31 -32.41
CA SER A 744 -13.92 -15.62 -32.05
C SER A 744 -13.66 -16.49 -33.28
N SER A 745 -14.55 -16.50 -34.28
CA SER A 745 -14.35 -17.18 -35.56
C SER A 745 -13.17 -16.58 -36.33
N LEU A 746 -13.08 -15.26 -36.45
CA LEU A 746 -11.95 -14.58 -37.12
C LEU A 746 -10.60 -14.86 -36.45
N LEU A 747 -10.58 -15.02 -35.13
CA LEU A 747 -9.39 -15.40 -34.37
C LEU A 747 -9.06 -16.88 -34.58
N ALA A 748 -10.07 -17.76 -34.61
CA ALA A 748 -9.89 -19.18 -34.87
C ALA A 748 -9.35 -19.48 -36.28
N GLU A 749 -9.84 -18.77 -37.32
CA GLU A 749 -9.28 -18.78 -38.69
C GLU A 749 -7.77 -18.53 -38.69
N GLN A 750 -7.30 -17.66 -37.78
CA GLN A 750 -5.91 -17.24 -37.67
C GLN A 750 -5.09 -18.10 -36.69
N GLY A 751 -5.67 -19.19 -36.20
CA GLY A 751 -5.01 -20.09 -35.27
C GLY A 751 -4.96 -19.60 -33.82
N TRP A 752 -5.63 -18.51 -33.46
CA TRP A 752 -5.72 -18.03 -32.06
C TRP A 752 -6.78 -18.81 -31.27
N ARG A 753 -6.72 -18.71 -29.95
CA ARG A 753 -7.75 -19.16 -29.00
C ARG A 753 -8.43 -17.94 -28.39
N ALA A 754 -9.69 -17.71 -28.74
CA ALA A 754 -10.53 -16.75 -28.04
C ALA A 754 -10.97 -17.29 -26.67
N VAL A 755 -11.07 -16.41 -25.69
CA VAL A 755 -11.67 -16.63 -24.37
C VAL A 755 -12.74 -15.56 -24.20
N VAL A 756 -14.01 -15.92 -24.42
CA VAL A 756 -15.15 -15.03 -24.18
C VAL A 756 -15.45 -15.00 -22.69
N SER A 757 -15.59 -13.80 -22.10
CA SER A 757 -15.79 -13.64 -20.66
C SER A 757 -16.41 -12.29 -20.31
N ASP A 758 -17.34 -12.28 -19.38
CA ASP A 758 -17.88 -11.12 -18.65
C ASP A 758 -17.34 -11.03 -17.20
N ASP A 759 -16.77 -12.11 -16.67
CA ASP A 759 -16.08 -12.15 -15.38
C ASP A 759 -15.03 -11.02 -15.24
N PRO A 760 -15.20 -10.08 -14.29
CA PRO A 760 -14.28 -8.95 -14.13
C PRO A 760 -12.86 -9.41 -13.76
N ALA A 761 -12.70 -10.56 -13.09
CA ALA A 761 -11.39 -11.08 -12.69
C ALA A 761 -10.41 -11.31 -13.88
N LYS A 762 -10.89 -11.30 -15.13
CA LYS A 762 -10.03 -11.35 -16.34
C LYS A 762 -9.23 -10.09 -16.59
N LEU A 763 -9.67 -8.93 -16.07
CA LEU A 763 -9.00 -7.64 -16.22
C LEU A 763 -8.60 -7.03 -14.86
N GLU A 764 -8.53 -7.84 -13.81
CA GLU A 764 -8.25 -7.40 -12.44
C GLU A 764 -7.00 -8.05 -11.85
N LEU A 765 -6.06 -7.22 -11.41
CA LEU A 765 -4.81 -7.67 -10.79
C LEU A 765 -5.01 -8.04 -9.31
N PRO A 766 -4.17 -8.95 -8.76
CA PRO A 766 -3.04 -9.64 -9.39
C PRO A 766 -3.44 -10.89 -10.19
N THR A 767 -4.72 -11.23 -10.24
CA THR A 767 -5.23 -12.53 -10.75
C THR A 767 -5.48 -12.58 -12.25
N ALA A 768 -5.53 -11.43 -12.94
CA ALA A 768 -5.76 -11.33 -14.38
C ALA A 768 -4.82 -12.26 -15.18
N PRO A 769 -5.36 -13.21 -15.97
CA PRO A 769 -4.55 -14.01 -16.89
C PRO A 769 -3.89 -13.11 -17.95
N ARG A 770 -2.69 -13.50 -18.40
CA ARG A 770 -2.05 -12.83 -19.53
C ARG A 770 -2.73 -13.24 -20.83
N TYR A 771 -3.06 -12.25 -21.67
CA TYR A 771 -3.58 -12.43 -23.03
C TYR A 771 -2.64 -11.76 -24.04
N ASP A 772 -2.66 -12.22 -25.30
CA ASP A 772 -1.88 -11.64 -26.40
C ASP A 772 -2.67 -10.55 -27.18
N LEU A 773 -3.99 -10.46 -26.95
CA LEU A 773 -4.94 -9.47 -27.50
C LEU A 773 -6.11 -9.31 -26.51
N ILE A 774 -6.61 -8.09 -26.34
CA ILE A 774 -7.89 -7.83 -25.65
C ILE A 774 -8.87 -7.22 -26.66
N VAL A 775 -10.09 -7.75 -26.70
CA VAL A 775 -11.21 -7.21 -27.48
C VAL A 775 -12.31 -6.78 -26.52
N LEU A 776 -12.66 -5.51 -26.57
CA LEU A 776 -13.78 -4.91 -25.85
C LEU A 776 -15.02 -4.92 -26.77
N VAL A 777 -16.06 -5.67 -26.38
CA VAL A 777 -17.28 -5.88 -27.16
C VAL A 777 -18.47 -5.25 -26.44
N ASN A 778 -19.04 -4.19 -27.00
CA ASN A 778 -20.30 -3.56 -26.56
C ASN A 778 -20.34 -3.13 -25.08
N ASN A 779 -19.16 -2.90 -24.51
CA ASN A 779 -18.94 -2.71 -23.08
C ASN A 779 -19.55 -1.40 -22.56
N SER A 780 -20.65 -1.47 -21.82
CA SER A 780 -21.37 -0.34 -21.24
C SER A 780 -21.30 -0.34 -19.70
N GLY A 781 -21.41 0.85 -19.10
CA GLY A 781 -21.35 1.01 -17.65
C GLY A 781 -19.92 0.98 -17.10
N GLN A 782 -19.73 1.31 -15.81
CA GLN A 782 -18.42 1.39 -15.16
C GLN A 782 -17.81 0.00 -14.88
N ILE A 783 -17.43 -0.73 -15.94
CA ILE A 783 -16.87 -2.09 -15.87
C ILE A 783 -15.37 -2.14 -15.51
N PHE A 784 -14.76 -0.97 -15.31
CA PHE A 784 -13.35 -0.82 -14.94
C PHE A 784 -13.24 -0.06 -13.60
N ASP A 785 -12.64 -0.73 -12.62
CA ASP A 785 -12.31 -0.17 -11.30
C ASP A 785 -11.06 0.74 -11.41
N PRO A 786 -11.10 2.00 -10.91
CA PRO A 786 -9.93 2.87 -10.80
C PRO A 786 -8.68 2.24 -10.17
N ALA A 787 -8.82 1.19 -9.35
CA ALA A 787 -7.73 0.52 -8.65
C ALA A 787 -6.96 -0.54 -9.46
N ARG A 788 -7.29 -0.82 -10.74
CA ARG A 788 -6.87 -2.08 -11.41
C ARG A 788 -6.22 -1.87 -12.80
N GLU A 789 -4.93 -2.19 -12.89
CA GLU A 789 -4.04 -1.77 -13.98
C GLU A 789 -3.96 -2.74 -15.20
N ALA A 790 -4.77 -3.80 -15.31
CA ALA A 790 -4.49 -4.88 -16.28
C ALA A 790 -4.56 -4.45 -17.76
N LEU A 791 -5.57 -3.67 -18.15
CA LEU A 791 -5.73 -3.16 -19.51
C LEU A 791 -4.63 -2.16 -19.88
N THR A 792 -4.27 -1.28 -18.94
CA THR A 792 -3.16 -0.32 -19.11
C THR A 792 -1.83 -1.05 -19.24
N ARG A 793 -1.50 -1.98 -18.35
CA ARG A 793 -0.28 -2.80 -18.42
C ARG A 793 -0.19 -3.64 -19.69
N HIS A 794 -1.31 -4.10 -20.24
CA HIS A 794 -1.36 -4.80 -21.53
C HIS A 794 -0.88 -3.89 -22.66
N LEU A 795 -1.37 -2.65 -22.71
CA LEU A 795 -0.92 -1.63 -23.66
C LEU A 795 0.53 -1.16 -23.40
N GLU A 796 0.96 -1.03 -22.15
CA GLU A 796 2.36 -0.70 -21.81
C GLU A 796 3.34 -1.79 -22.26
N GLN A 797 2.91 -3.06 -22.27
CA GLN A 797 3.66 -4.17 -22.86
C GLN A 797 3.69 -4.17 -24.41
N GLY A 798 3.04 -3.19 -25.05
CA GLY A 798 2.94 -3.08 -26.51
C GLY A 798 1.87 -3.99 -27.13
N LEU A 799 1.00 -4.60 -26.31
CA LEU A 799 0.02 -5.58 -26.79
C LEU A 799 -1.25 -4.89 -27.31
N PRO A 800 -1.88 -5.43 -28.38
CA PRO A 800 -2.98 -4.78 -29.08
C PRO A 800 -4.30 -4.79 -28.33
N VAL A 801 -5.15 -3.78 -28.60
CA VAL A 801 -6.55 -3.70 -28.15
C VAL A 801 -7.50 -3.38 -29.31
N LEU A 802 -8.62 -4.09 -29.38
CA LEU A 802 -9.75 -3.82 -30.28
C LEU A 802 -10.95 -3.35 -29.48
N GLY A 803 -11.57 -2.23 -29.87
CA GLY A 803 -12.83 -1.73 -29.29
C GLY A 803 -13.97 -1.75 -30.30
N LEU A 804 -15.14 -2.26 -29.89
CA LEU A 804 -16.35 -2.33 -30.71
C LEU A 804 -17.53 -1.58 -30.09
N HIS A 805 -18.19 -0.79 -30.93
CA HIS A 805 -19.43 -0.06 -30.69
C HIS A 805 -19.47 0.63 -29.32
N ALA A 806 -20.19 0.08 -28.34
CA ALA A 806 -20.38 0.75 -27.07
C ALA A 806 -19.15 0.78 -26.13
N CYS A 807 -17.99 0.22 -26.50
CA CYS A 807 -16.82 0.21 -25.60
C CYS A 807 -16.27 1.60 -25.22
N LEU A 808 -16.70 2.69 -25.89
CA LEU A 808 -16.38 4.05 -25.43
C LEU A 808 -17.33 4.57 -24.35
N ALA A 809 -18.34 3.79 -23.95
CA ALA A 809 -19.28 4.06 -22.85
C ALA A 809 -19.00 3.21 -21.59
N SER A 810 -17.85 2.52 -21.53
CA SER A 810 -17.42 1.64 -20.42
C SER A 810 -17.04 2.36 -19.12
N PHE A 811 -17.63 3.53 -18.86
CA PHE A 811 -17.39 4.36 -17.69
C PHE A 811 -18.67 4.93 -17.05
N LEU A 812 -19.84 4.78 -17.70
CA LEU A 812 -21.10 5.36 -17.22
C LEU A 812 -21.55 4.69 -15.90
N ASP A 813 -22.08 5.44 -14.93
CA ASP A 813 -22.56 4.88 -13.66
C ASP A 813 -24.10 4.75 -13.60
N GLY A 814 -24.75 4.79 -14.77
CA GLY A 814 -26.20 4.67 -14.92
C GLY A 814 -27.01 5.90 -14.48
N LYS A 815 -26.38 7.02 -14.09
CA LYS A 815 -27.10 8.19 -13.55
C LYS A 815 -27.54 9.24 -14.57
N ASP A 816 -26.90 9.36 -15.73
CA ASP A 816 -27.52 10.04 -16.88
C ASP A 816 -26.92 9.61 -18.23
N ALA A 817 -27.78 9.59 -19.26
CA ALA A 817 -27.39 9.44 -20.67
C ALA A 817 -27.32 10.81 -21.40
N SER A 818 -27.14 11.90 -20.63
CA SER A 818 -27.18 13.29 -21.11
C SER A 818 -25.82 13.99 -21.11
N GLY A 819 -24.78 13.35 -20.57
CA GLY A 819 -23.43 13.89 -20.44
C GLY A 819 -23.25 14.84 -19.27
N ALA A 820 -24.09 14.77 -18.23
CA ALA A 820 -24.06 15.65 -17.06
C ALA A 820 -23.23 15.09 -15.88
N THR A 821 -22.84 13.82 -15.94
CA THR A 821 -22.04 13.16 -14.89
C THR A 821 -20.60 13.67 -14.91
N SER A 822 -20.06 14.04 -13.74
CA SER A 822 -18.68 14.51 -13.62
C SER A 822 -17.68 13.44 -14.08
N LEU A 823 -16.86 13.74 -15.09
CA LEU A 823 -15.89 12.85 -15.72
C LEU A 823 -15.01 12.10 -14.69
N GLY A 824 -15.36 10.84 -14.43
CA GLY A 824 -14.63 9.97 -13.51
C GLY A 824 -13.26 9.55 -14.06
N HIS A 825 -12.42 8.99 -13.17
CA HIS A 825 -11.10 8.49 -13.57
C HIS A 825 -11.16 7.47 -14.72
N THR A 826 -12.18 6.62 -14.74
CA THR A 826 -12.40 5.60 -15.79
C THR A 826 -12.66 6.22 -17.18
N THR A 827 -13.37 7.35 -17.26
CA THR A 827 -13.61 8.06 -18.52
C THR A 827 -12.31 8.54 -19.15
N ARG A 828 -11.37 9.02 -18.33
CA ARG A 828 -10.04 9.44 -18.80
C ARG A 828 -9.24 8.27 -19.35
N VAL A 829 -9.29 7.09 -18.73
CA VAL A 829 -8.59 5.89 -19.25
C VAL A 829 -9.12 5.51 -20.65
N ILE A 830 -10.43 5.48 -20.84
CA ILE A 830 -11.04 5.20 -22.15
C ILE A 830 -10.65 6.25 -23.19
N GLN A 831 -10.70 7.53 -22.82
CA GLN A 831 -10.28 8.64 -23.69
C GLN A 831 -8.77 8.61 -24.00
N GLU A 832 -7.91 8.27 -23.04
CA GLU A 832 -6.47 8.14 -23.24
C GLU A 832 -6.15 6.98 -24.20
N ILE A 833 -6.83 5.83 -24.06
CA ILE A 833 -6.64 4.64 -24.91
C ILE A 833 -7.11 4.92 -26.34
N PHE A 834 -8.39 5.26 -26.53
CA PHE A 834 -9.00 5.37 -27.86
C PHE A 834 -8.91 6.78 -28.48
N GLY A 835 -8.54 7.79 -27.70
CA GLY A 835 -8.52 9.21 -28.09
C GLY A 835 -9.85 9.94 -27.86
N ALA A 836 -10.93 9.20 -27.57
CA ALA A 836 -12.27 9.75 -27.42
C ALA A 836 -13.10 8.94 -26.41
N HIS A 837 -14.14 9.56 -25.85
CA HIS A 837 -15.15 8.90 -25.02
C HIS A 837 -16.57 9.21 -25.50
N PHE A 838 -17.53 8.35 -25.19
CA PHE A 838 -18.94 8.51 -25.56
C PHE A 838 -19.59 9.73 -24.87
N VAL A 839 -20.48 10.44 -25.57
CA VAL A 839 -21.25 11.57 -25.01
C VAL A 839 -22.75 11.27 -25.00
N ASN A 840 -23.33 10.98 -26.17
CA ASN A 840 -24.72 10.60 -26.37
C ASN A 840 -24.90 9.97 -27.77
N HIS A 841 -26.12 9.57 -28.12
CA HIS A 841 -26.47 9.16 -29.49
C HIS A 841 -27.93 9.56 -29.79
N PRO A 842 -28.29 9.79 -31.07
CA PRO A 842 -29.68 9.83 -31.49
C PRO A 842 -30.26 8.41 -31.63
N PRO A 843 -31.58 8.27 -31.85
CA PRO A 843 -32.18 6.96 -32.16
C PRO A 843 -31.54 6.29 -33.39
N PRO A 844 -31.48 4.95 -33.46
CA PRO A 844 -30.93 4.23 -34.60
C PRO A 844 -31.63 4.55 -35.92
N GLN A 845 -30.84 4.94 -36.92
CA GLN A 845 -31.33 5.49 -38.18
C GLN A 845 -30.36 5.24 -39.34
N THR A 846 -30.81 5.46 -40.57
CA THR A 846 -29.93 5.37 -41.74
C THR A 846 -29.12 6.66 -41.89
N GLY A 847 -27.81 6.52 -42.05
CA GLY A 847 -26.87 7.61 -42.32
C GLY A 847 -25.77 7.17 -43.28
N SER A 848 -25.02 8.12 -43.83
CA SER A 848 -23.90 7.83 -44.72
C SER A 848 -22.57 7.77 -43.97
N VAL A 849 -21.85 6.66 -44.14
CA VAL A 849 -20.46 6.48 -43.70
C VAL A 849 -19.54 6.72 -44.91
N VAL A 850 -18.62 7.66 -44.78
CA VAL A 850 -17.62 8.03 -45.79
C VAL A 850 -16.28 7.39 -45.42
N LEU A 851 -15.68 6.64 -46.34
CA LEU A 851 -14.37 5.99 -46.16
C LEU A 851 -13.24 6.91 -46.62
N HIS A 852 -12.19 7.03 -45.80
CA HIS A 852 -10.98 7.78 -46.14
C HIS A 852 -9.93 6.85 -46.74
N ARG A 853 -9.56 7.09 -48.01
CA ARG A 853 -8.49 6.35 -48.72
C ARG A 853 -7.15 7.09 -48.59
N GLY A 854 -6.02 6.40 -48.75
CA GLY A 854 -4.69 7.05 -48.71
C GLY A 854 -4.17 7.36 -47.30
N VAL A 855 -4.72 6.73 -46.27
CA VAL A 855 -4.33 6.98 -44.87
C VAL A 855 -3.03 6.19 -44.55
N PRO A 856 -1.95 6.84 -44.04
CA PRO A 856 -0.63 6.21 -43.88
C PRO A 856 -0.56 4.97 -42.96
N GLY A 857 -0.86 3.80 -43.52
CA GLY A 857 -0.87 2.50 -42.85
C GLY A 857 -1.01 1.38 -43.88
N ALA A 858 -1.33 0.15 -43.45
CA ALA A 858 -1.46 -1.00 -44.36
C ALA A 858 -2.69 -0.94 -45.30
N TRP A 859 -3.38 0.20 -45.35
CA TRP A 859 -4.74 0.37 -45.90
C TRP A 859 -4.79 0.54 -47.43
N ASP A 860 -3.69 0.99 -48.05
CA ASP A 860 -3.58 1.21 -49.50
C ASP A 860 -3.22 -0.06 -50.30
N LYS A 861 -3.07 -1.20 -49.62
CA LYS A 861 -2.99 -2.54 -50.23
C LYS A 861 -4.41 -3.08 -50.49
N PRO A 862 -4.58 -4.18 -51.26
CA PRO A 862 -5.89 -4.85 -51.38
C PRO A 862 -6.32 -5.48 -50.04
N THR A 863 -6.84 -4.65 -49.14
CA THR A 863 -7.37 -5.00 -47.82
C THR A 863 -8.83 -5.44 -47.89
N SER A 864 -9.37 -5.91 -46.76
CA SER A 864 -10.82 -6.21 -46.62
C SER A 864 -11.73 -4.99 -46.89
N LEU A 865 -11.20 -3.77 -46.92
CA LEU A 865 -11.93 -2.52 -47.21
C LEU A 865 -11.91 -2.14 -48.70
N GLY A 866 -11.09 -2.80 -49.53
CA GLY A 866 -10.94 -2.47 -50.95
C GLY A 866 -12.19 -2.73 -51.80
N CYS A 867 -13.11 -3.57 -51.32
CA CYS A 867 -14.39 -3.87 -51.99
C CYS A 867 -15.58 -3.04 -51.50
N LEU A 868 -15.39 -2.19 -50.48
CA LEU A 868 -16.43 -1.25 -50.02
C LEU A 868 -16.44 -0.01 -50.91
N ALA A 869 -17.62 0.58 -51.15
CA ALA A 869 -17.73 1.88 -51.80
C ALA A 869 -17.22 3.01 -50.87
N ASP A 870 -16.78 4.13 -51.45
CA ASP A 870 -16.24 5.26 -50.68
C ASP A 870 -17.30 5.98 -49.84
N LYS A 871 -18.59 5.80 -50.17
CA LYS A 871 -19.73 6.24 -49.36
C LYS A 871 -20.73 5.08 -49.24
N LEU A 872 -21.00 4.66 -48.02
CA LEU A 872 -21.91 3.57 -47.67
C LEU A 872 -23.17 4.14 -47.01
N SER A 873 -24.34 3.62 -47.37
CA SER A 873 -25.57 3.83 -46.59
C SER A 873 -25.62 2.76 -45.51
N VAL A 874 -25.68 3.17 -44.24
CA VAL A 874 -25.58 2.29 -43.06
C VAL A 874 -26.75 2.58 -42.13
N TYR A 875 -27.36 1.55 -41.55
CA TYR A 875 -28.36 1.68 -40.49
C TYR A 875 -27.76 1.20 -39.16
N ASP A 876 -27.52 2.13 -38.23
CA ASP A 876 -26.84 1.85 -36.96
C ASP A 876 -27.21 2.88 -35.89
N GLU A 877 -26.66 2.73 -34.68
CA GLU A 877 -26.75 3.70 -33.59
C GLU A 877 -25.49 4.58 -33.57
N PHE A 878 -25.58 5.78 -34.13
CA PHE A 878 -24.42 6.65 -34.35
C PHE A 878 -24.03 7.45 -33.09
N PHE A 879 -23.01 6.99 -32.39
CA PHE A 879 -22.49 7.66 -31.19
C PHE A 879 -21.81 9.00 -31.50
N ASN A 880 -22.12 10.03 -30.71
CA ASN A 880 -21.37 11.28 -30.59
C ASN A 880 -20.27 11.14 -29.53
N TYR A 881 -19.16 11.85 -29.71
CA TYR A 881 -17.94 11.65 -28.93
C TYR A 881 -17.35 12.95 -28.38
N SER A 882 -16.65 12.86 -27.26
CA SER A 882 -15.74 13.90 -26.78
C SER A 882 -14.32 13.49 -27.15
N ILE A 883 -13.67 14.29 -28.01
CA ILE A 883 -12.34 14.02 -28.56
C ILE A 883 -11.27 14.72 -27.72
N ASP A 884 -10.24 13.98 -27.32
CA ASP A 884 -8.99 14.57 -26.84
C ASP A 884 -8.19 15.06 -28.06
N ALA A 885 -8.08 16.37 -28.20
CA ALA A 885 -7.44 17.03 -29.34
C ALA A 885 -5.92 16.80 -29.42
N ASP A 886 -5.24 16.42 -28.34
CA ASP A 886 -3.82 16.05 -28.36
C ASP A 886 -3.66 14.58 -28.74
N ALA A 887 -4.49 13.69 -28.19
CA ALA A 887 -4.51 12.27 -28.56
C ALA A 887 -4.86 12.08 -30.05
N PHE A 888 -5.87 12.80 -30.56
CA PHE A 888 -6.32 12.67 -31.94
C PHE A 888 -5.32 13.17 -33.00
N LYS A 889 -4.28 13.91 -32.64
CA LYS A 889 -3.15 14.20 -33.56
C LYS A 889 -2.40 12.94 -34.02
N SER A 890 -2.50 11.86 -33.24
CA SER A 890 -1.92 10.54 -33.54
C SER A 890 -2.91 9.54 -34.13
N VAL A 891 -4.18 9.92 -34.29
CA VAL A 891 -5.26 9.04 -34.75
C VAL A 891 -5.37 9.07 -36.27
N GLN A 892 -5.48 7.87 -36.84
CA GLN A 892 -5.81 7.65 -38.25
C GLN A 892 -7.29 7.32 -38.36
N VAL A 893 -8.09 8.25 -38.87
CA VAL A 893 -9.53 8.04 -39.11
C VAL A 893 -9.72 7.31 -40.43
N LEU A 894 -10.29 6.11 -40.39
CA LEU A 894 -10.57 5.28 -41.58
C LEU A 894 -11.95 5.59 -42.18
N ALA A 895 -12.92 5.98 -41.34
CA ALA A 895 -14.25 6.35 -41.79
C ALA A 895 -14.88 7.41 -40.88
N SER A 896 -15.73 8.26 -41.48
CA SER A 896 -16.49 9.31 -40.82
C SER A 896 -17.97 9.26 -41.16
N LEU A 897 -18.82 9.84 -40.32
CA LEU A 897 -20.25 10.03 -40.57
C LEU A 897 -20.51 11.36 -41.29
N ASP A 898 -21.44 11.35 -42.24
CA ASP A 898 -21.94 12.56 -42.90
C ASP A 898 -23.23 13.03 -42.20
N GLU A 899 -23.09 13.94 -41.24
CA GLU A 899 -24.19 14.47 -40.42
C GLU A 899 -25.31 15.15 -41.23
N LYS A 900 -25.11 15.44 -42.52
CA LYS A 900 -26.16 15.98 -43.41
C LYS A 900 -27.15 14.90 -43.87
N THR A 901 -26.88 13.63 -43.56
CA THR A 901 -27.67 12.47 -44.03
C THR A 901 -28.50 11.79 -42.94
N TYR A 902 -28.37 12.23 -41.69
CA TYR A 902 -29.14 11.76 -40.54
C TYR A 902 -29.37 12.92 -39.55
N THR A 903 -29.99 12.68 -38.39
CA THR A 903 -30.31 13.73 -37.40
C THR A 903 -29.74 13.42 -36.02
N GLY A 904 -29.26 14.47 -35.32
CA GLY A 904 -28.73 14.37 -33.95
C GLY A 904 -27.23 14.11 -33.83
N GLY A 905 -26.45 14.28 -34.91
CA GLY A 905 -25.00 14.45 -34.83
C GLY A 905 -24.62 15.79 -34.15
N THR A 906 -23.46 15.81 -33.47
CA THR A 906 -22.95 17.00 -32.77
C THR A 906 -21.47 17.30 -33.06
N MET A 907 -20.86 16.62 -34.02
CA MET A 907 -19.43 16.63 -34.34
C MET A 907 -19.10 17.45 -35.61
N GLY A 908 -20.10 17.77 -36.43
CA GLY A 908 -19.96 18.49 -37.69
C GLY A 908 -19.27 17.67 -38.78
N ASP A 909 -18.55 18.35 -39.68
CA ASP A 909 -17.84 17.72 -40.81
C ASP A 909 -16.71 16.75 -40.40
N ALA A 910 -16.39 16.66 -39.10
CA ALA A 910 -15.30 15.85 -38.55
C ALA A 910 -15.80 14.81 -37.53
N HIS A 911 -16.86 14.05 -37.88
CA HIS A 911 -17.37 12.94 -37.05
C HIS A 911 -16.65 11.62 -37.35
N PRO A 912 -15.62 11.18 -36.60
CA PRO A 912 -14.98 9.89 -36.81
C PRO A 912 -15.89 8.74 -36.35
N ILE A 913 -15.90 7.61 -37.05
CA ILE A 913 -16.68 6.41 -36.65
C ILE A 913 -15.88 5.10 -36.69
N VAL A 914 -14.81 5.05 -37.50
CA VAL A 914 -13.80 3.97 -37.45
C VAL A 914 -12.41 4.58 -37.50
N TRP A 915 -11.53 4.20 -36.58
CA TRP A 915 -10.17 4.73 -36.52
C TRP A 915 -9.16 3.78 -35.86
N SER A 916 -7.87 4.08 -36.05
CA SER A 916 -6.74 3.36 -35.47
C SER A 916 -5.68 4.32 -34.95
N ARG A 917 -4.83 3.87 -34.00
CA ARG A 917 -3.70 4.63 -33.49
C ARG A 917 -2.64 3.74 -32.85
N GLU A 918 -1.43 4.28 -32.71
CA GLU A 918 -0.45 3.79 -31.73
C GLU A 918 -0.67 4.50 -30.39
N TRP A 919 -0.54 3.76 -29.29
CA TRP A 919 -0.70 4.23 -27.91
C TRP A 919 0.58 4.01 -27.10
N GLY A 920 0.92 4.98 -26.25
CA GLY A 920 2.03 4.90 -25.31
C GLY A 920 3.43 4.85 -25.95
N ALA A 921 4.46 4.82 -25.11
CA ALA A 921 5.86 4.71 -25.55
C ALA A 921 6.18 3.35 -26.21
N SER A 922 5.42 2.31 -25.85
CA SER A 922 5.47 0.96 -26.43
C SER A 922 4.89 0.86 -27.84
N LYS A 923 4.16 1.90 -28.31
CA LYS A 923 3.43 1.90 -29.59
C LYS A 923 2.44 0.74 -29.72
N ALA A 924 1.72 0.43 -28.63
CA ALA A 924 0.64 -0.55 -28.67
C ALA A 924 -0.42 -0.13 -29.70
N ARG A 925 -0.90 -1.08 -30.50
CA ARG A 925 -1.89 -0.80 -31.54
C ARG A 925 -3.29 -0.82 -30.94
N VAL A 926 -4.05 0.22 -31.23
CA VAL A 926 -5.45 0.36 -30.81
C VAL A 926 -6.29 0.58 -32.07
N PHE A 927 -7.40 -0.16 -32.17
CA PHE A 927 -8.37 -0.01 -33.25
C PHE A 927 -9.78 0.12 -32.65
N TYR A 928 -10.60 1.01 -33.20
CA TYR A 928 -11.98 1.20 -32.79
C TYR A 928 -12.93 1.23 -33.99
N CYS A 929 -14.06 0.55 -33.86
CA CYS A 929 -15.19 0.59 -34.78
C CYS A 929 -16.47 0.90 -34.01
N GLY A 930 -17.03 2.09 -34.17
CA GLY A 930 -18.26 2.51 -33.49
C GLY A 930 -19.55 1.93 -34.08
N LEU A 931 -19.46 1.26 -35.23
CA LEU A 931 -20.57 0.55 -35.86
C LEU A 931 -20.73 -0.87 -35.29
N GLY A 932 -21.96 -1.40 -35.29
CA GLY A 932 -22.28 -2.76 -34.86
C GLY A 932 -23.34 -2.87 -33.76
N HIS A 933 -24.25 -1.90 -33.60
CA HIS A 933 -25.34 -2.00 -32.62
C HIS A 933 -26.20 -3.26 -32.84
N PHE A 934 -26.48 -3.61 -34.10
CA PHE A 934 -27.39 -4.70 -34.46
C PHE A 934 -26.68 -6.02 -34.75
N ALA A 935 -27.27 -7.15 -34.31
CA ALA A 935 -26.71 -8.49 -34.51
C ALA A 935 -26.54 -8.87 -36.00
N SER A 936 -27.36 -8.30 -36.89
CA SER A 936 -27.28 -8.48 -38.35
C SER A 936 -25.98 -7.94 -38.96
N ALA A 937 -25.27 -7.03 -38.28
CA ALA A 937 -23.98 -6.51 -38.74
C ALA A 937 -22.85 -7.56 -38.74
N TYR A 938 -23.09 -8.73 -38.13
CA TYR A 938 -22.11 -9.80 -37.91
C TYR A 938 -22.44 -11.11 -38.64
N SER A 939 -23.45 -11.15 -39.51
CA SER A 939 -23.81 -12.35 -40.30
C SER A 939 -23.22 -12.34 -41.70
N ASP A 940 -22.65 -13.47 -42.13
CA ASP A 940 -21.98 -13.61 -43.44
C ASP A 940 -22.94 -13.57 -44.66
N ASP A 941 -24.24 -13.80 -44.46
CA ASP A 941 -25.22 -13.99 -45.55
C ASP A 941 -25.80 -12.70 -46.18
N GLY A 942 -25.34 -11.51 -45.76
CA GLY A 942 -25.89 -10.22 -46.19
C GLY A 942 -25.10 -9.51 -47.30
N ALA A 943 -25.78 -8.67 -48.09
CA ALA A 943 -25.14 -7.74 -49.05
C ALA A 943 -24.43 -6.54 -48.37
N GLU A 944 -24.55 -6.41 -47.04
CA GLU A 944 -24.19 -5.25 -46.23
C GLU A 944 -23.09 -5.57 -45.19
N GLN A 945 -22.03 -6.30 -45.59
CA GLN A 945 -20.96 -6.76 -44.69
C GLN A 945 -20.01 -5.65 -44.17
N TYR A 946 -20.40 -4.37 -44.06
CA TYR A 946 -19.45 -3.28 -43.78
C TYR A 946 -18.79 -3.38 -42.39
N VAL A 947 -19.54 -3.66 -41.32
CA VAL A 947 -18.98 -3.80 -39.96
C VAL A 947 -18.02 -4.99 -39.88
N ALA A 948 -18.44 -6.15 -40.39
CA ALA A 948 -17.64 -7.36 -40.52
C ALA A 948 -16.28 -7.11 -41.22
N ARG A 949 -16.25 -6.25 -42.25
CA ARG A 949 -15.05 -5.88 -43.01
C ARG A 949 -14.14 -4.91 -42.26
N PHE A 950 -14.70 -3.95 -41.51
CA PHE A 950 -13.96 -3.08 -40.59
C PHE A 950 -13.32 -3.85 -39.43
N ILE A 951 -14.01 -4.83 -38.85
CA ILE A 951 -13.46 -5.69 -37.78
C ILE A 951 -12.31 -6.55 -38.32
N ARG A 952 -12.46 -7.15 -39.51
CA ARG A 952 -11.37 -7.91 -40.16
C ARG A 952 -10.16 -7.01 -40.45
N ALA A 953 -10.39 -5.79 -40.95
CA ALA A 953 -9.36 -4.77 -41.19
C ALA A 953 -8.60 -4.40 -39.90
N GLY A 954 -9.36 -4.16 -38.81
CA GLY A 954 -8.79 -3.87 -37.50
C GLY A 954 -7.92 -5.01 -36.97
N LEU A 955 -8.40 -6.26 -37.04
CA LEU A 955 -7.60 -7.42 -36.64
C LEU A 955 -6.33 -7.57 -37.48
N ASP A 956 -6.37 -7.38 -38.80
CA ASP A 956 -5.16 -7.48 -39.64
C ASP A 956 -4.11 -6.41 -39.28
N TYR A 957 -4.54 -5.18 -38.94
CA TYR A 957 -3.68 -4.11 -38.42
C TYR A 957 -3.11 -4.43 -37.03
N LEU A 958 -3.95 -4.83 -36.08
CA LEU A 958 -3.56 -5.16 -34.71
C LEU A 958 -2.58 -6.33 -34.67
N LEU A 959 -2.74 -7.31 -35.56
CA LEU A 959 -1.92 -8.52 -35.62
C LEU A 959 -0.71 -8.41 -36.55
N ASN A 960 -0.45 -7.22 -37.11
CA ASN A 960 0.73 -6.87 -37.91
C ASN A 960 0.94 -7.77 -39.14
N LYS A 961 -0.13 -8.03 -39.89
CA LYS A 961 -0.02 -8.71 -41.19
C LYS A 961 0.50 -7.78 -42.29
N PRO A 962 1.24 -8.31 -43.27
CA PRO A 962 1.83 -7.54 -44.37
C PRO A 962 0.82 -7.06 -45.41
#